data_AF-A0A3S4BCM0-F1
#
_entry.id   AF-A0A3S4BCM0-F1
#
_cell.length_a   1.000
_cell.length_b   1.000
_cell.length_c   1.000
_cell.angle_alpha   90.00
_cell.angle_beta   90.00
_cell.angle_gamma   90.00
#
_symmetry.space_group_name_H-M   'P 1'
#
loop_
_entity.id
_entity.type
_entity.pdbx_description
1 polymer ?
#
loop_
_entity_poly.entity_id
_entity_poly.type
_entity_poly.pdbx_seq_one_letter_code
_entity_poly.pdbx_strand_id
1 'polypeptide(L)'
;MSYVMAAPETLAVAAADVAGIGSSVGAANVAAVGSTTGVVAAAGDEVSEAIAALFSGYGQAYQALSARAAAFHDQFVRALNGAGGAYTASEAANASPLQTVEREVLAAINAPTNALLGRPLIGDGTNGAAGSGADGGPGGILWGNGGDGGSGAAGQAGGAGGDAGLIGAGGAGGMGGAGGGAGGIGGTGGWLYGNGGVGGSGGVSGAGVSGGVGGAGGDAVLLGNGGAGGMGGAGAAGAVGAAGIAGTSMSVGGVGDPGGDGGNAGNGGAGGNGGLVFGTGGAGGQGGVGGAGGTGGAGGSGWDATAAGVPGATGGDGGDSGNGGAGGNGGMGGAGGHGSALFGTAGANGNGGAGGAGGNPGAPGNGGTGGVGPDAATSGGMGGTGGDPGAAGTGGSGGSAGGVGAVAGANGVAGTIIAGNGGNGGAGGAGYAADGGGGPAIADGGDGGQGGAGGMYGNGGAGGAGGNAAPGGGTGGDGGGGGDSGAMGSTGGRGGDGGAGSNGGDGGGGGSANSYGTTNAAGGAGGVGGAGTRGAGGVGGSGGAGGAANILNGASTATATGGAGGAGGDGNDGGNAGAGGAASTNGTGNVAAGAGGDGGTGSIGTGGTGGAGGAAEINNDASTVSLVGGAGGHGGDGAADGGAGGDGGGASIDSAGSRADATGGNGGTGGIGGTGHGGGGGSGGSAVNHGAGDAFGGAAGTGGAGVVGGNGGWGGAAYNYGTGNATGAAGAAGTNGTTGAGGAGGTGGAASVLNSASTATATSGSGGAGGDGTDGGNAGSGGFAYTSGTGNIVAGAGGDGGTGSTGVGGTGGSGGGADINNGVSTVVPQGGAGGHGGAGATDGGAGGAGGFTEIDSSASALTATGGAGGDGGNGGTGHGGSGGVGGVGINNGSGKAIGGAPGVGGSGAVGGDGGQGGAAYSSGTGDATGSAGAAGTAGTTGVGGAGGGGGGAYIVNSASTANATGGIGGNGGDGGTARGSSGGDGGVGGYASTVGTGTASAGDGGRGGNGTTQFASGGAGGAGGNAHASAGSPIPGGGGKGGSPGLMGKNGPDGSDGTVV
;
A
#
# COMPACT_ATOMS: atom_id res chain seq x y z
N MET A 1 29.82 29.80 -71.20
CA MET A 1 28.45 29.29 -71.44
C MET A 1 28.13 28.37 -70.28
N SER A 2 27.43 28.84 -69.25
CA SER A 2 26.99 27.98 -68.14
C SER A 2 25.81 27.16 -68.62
N TYR A 3 25.98 25.85 -68.71
CA TYR A 3 24.88 24.94 -69.01
C TYR A 3 23.95 24.86 -67.79
N VAL A 4 22.67 25.14 -68.00
CA VAL A 4 21.59 24.92 -67.04
C VAL A 4 20.91 23.62 -67.46
N MET A 5 20.97 22.58 -66.63
CA MET A 5 20.22 21.33 -66.81
C MET A 5 18.97 21.42 -65.94
N ALA A 6 17.79 21.26 -66.54
CA ALA A 6 16.51 21.16 -65.83
C ALA A 6 15.83 19.86 -66.23
N ALA A 7 15.28 19.10 -65.27
CA ALA A 7 14.60 17.82 -65.51
C ALA A 7 13.08 18.03 -65.56
N PRO A 8 12.45 18.10 -66.75
CA PRO A 8 11.09 18.59 -66.89
C PRO A 8 10.02 17.70 -66.25
N GLU A 9 10.25 16.38 -66.19
CA GLU A 9 9.37 15.42 -65.54
C GLU A 9 9.34 15.64 -64.03
N THR A 10 10.48 15.97 -63.42
CA THR A 10 10.54 16.29 -61.98
C THR A 10 9.83 17.61 -61.67
N LEU A 11 9.84 18.57 -62.61
CA LEU A 11 9.09 19.82 -62.50
C LEU A 11 7.58 19.61 -62.66
N ALA A 12 7.14 18.68 -63.50
CA ALA A 12 5.73 18.33 -63.67
C ALA A 12 5.17 17.56 -62.47
N VAL A 13 5.94 16.59 -61.93
CA VAL A 13 5.59 15.91 -60.68
C VAL A 13 5.59 16.89 -59.52
N ALA A 14 6.60 17.75 -59.40
CA ALA A 14 6.61 18.79 -58.39
C ALA A 14 5.43 19.76 -58.54
N ALA A 15 5.02 20.13 -59.75
CA ALA A 15 3.85 20.98 -59.97
C ALA A 15 2.54 20.28 -59.58
N ALA A 16 2.43 18.96 -59.81
CA ALA A 16 1.28 18.15 -59.38
C ALA A 16 1.24 17.96 -57.86
N ASP A 17 2.38 17.67 -57.23
CA ASP A 17 2.52 17.56 -55.77
C ASP A 17 2.22 18.91 -55.09
N VAL A 18 2.75 20.00 -55.63
CA VAL A 18 2.48 21.37 -55.13
C VAL A 18 1.01 21.75 -55.34
N ALA A 19 0.36 21.31 -56.42
CA ALA A 19 -1.08 21.47 -56.61
C ALA A 19 -1.89 20.61 -55.61
N GLY A 20 -1.45 19.38 -55.33
CA GLY A 20 -2.04 18.49 -54.33
C GLY A 20 -1.94 19.03 -52.91
N ILE A 21 -0.77 19.59 -52.55
CA ILE A 21 -0.57 20.33 -51.29
C ILE A 21 -1.47 21.57 -51.25
N GLY A 22 -1.61 22.31 -52.35
CA GLY A 22 -2.52 23.46 -52.42
C GLY A 22 -3.98 23.07 -52.18
N SER A 23 -4.42 21.94 -52.73
CA SER A 23 -5.75 21.38 -52.52
C SER A 23 -5.98 20.91 -51.08
N SER A 24 -5.01 20.21 -50.48
CA SER A 24 -5.10 19.73 -49.10
C SER A 24 -5.08 20.87 -48.09
N VAL A 25 -4.21 21.87 -48.29
CA VAL A 25 -4.15 23.09 -47.47
C VAL A 25 -5.42 23.92 -47.67
N GLY A 26 -5.95 24.02 -48.88
CA GLY A 26 -7.23 24.68 -49.16
C GLY A 26 -8.40 24.02 -48.45
N ALA A 27 -8.51 22.68 -48.51
CA ALA A 27 -9.54 21.92 -47.80
C ALA A 27 -9.41 22.05 -46.28
N ALA A 28 -8.19 22.02 -45.74
CA ALA A 28 -7.94 22.23 -44.31
C ALA A 28 -8.31 23.66 -43.87
N ASN A 29 -7.96 24.68 -44.67
CA ASN A 29 -8.33 26.07 -44.38
C ASN A 29 -9.84 26.29 -44.41
N VAL A 30 -10.57 25.64 -45.33
CA VAL A 30 -12.05 25.69 -45.39
C VAL A 30 -12.67 24.99 -44.18
N ALA A 31 -12.16 23.83 -43.76
CA ALA A 31 -12.63 23.13 -42.56
C ALA A 31 -12.43 23.96 -41.28
N ALA A 32 -11.37 24.78 -41.22
CA ALA A 32 -11.06 25.64 -40.08
C ALA A 32 -11.80 26.99 -40.06
N VAL A 33 -12.53 27.38 -41.13
CA VAL A 33 -13.23 28.69 -41.20
C VAL A 33 -14.23 28.86 -40.06
N GLY A 34 -15.05 27.83 -39.81
CA GLY A 34 -16.17 27.91 -38.88
C GLY A 34 -15.74 28.18 -37.44
N SER A 35 -14.67 27.51 -36.97
CA SER A 35 -14.17 27.64 -35.60
C SER A 35 -13.28 28.86 -35.36
N THR A 36 -12.75 29.49 -36.41
CA THR A 36 -11.80 30.62 -36.28
C THR A 36 -12.41 32.00 -36.60
N THR A 37 -13.55 32.05 -37.28
CA THR A 37 -14.26 33.30 -37.63
C THR A 37 -15.56 33.51 -36.85
N GLY A 38 -16.06 32.46 -36.19
CA GLY A 38 -17.26 32.48 -35.36
C GLY A 38 -16.96 32.37 -33.86
N VAL A 39 -15.91 33.04 -33.38
CA VAL A 39 -15.53 32.99 -31.95
C VAL A 39 -16.51 33.85 -31.15
N VAL A 40 -17.22 33.24 -30.21
CA VAL A 40 -18.21 33.90 -29.34
C VAL A 40 -17.55 34.35 -28.04
N ALA A 41 -17.99 35.47 -27.47
CA ALA A 41 -17.45 36.00 -26.22
C ALA A 41 -17.63 35.01 -25.06
N ALA A 42 -16.56 34.78 -24.28
CA ALA A 42 -16.59 33.83 -23.17
C ALA A 42 -17.45 34.32 -21.98
N ALA A 43 -17.67 35.64 -21.88
CA ALA A 43 -18.55 36.28 -20.92
C ALA A 43 -19.20 37.53 -21.58
N GLY A 44 -20.32 38.02 -21.02
CA GLY A 44 -21.11 39.13 -21.58
C GLY A 44 -20.58 40.53 -21.27
N ASP A 45 -19.30 40.65 -20.92
CA ASP A 45 -18.65 41.94 -20.68
C ASP A 45 -18.02 42.49 -21.96
N GLU A 46 -17.86 43.83 -22.03
CA GLU A 46 -17.37 44.47 -23.25
C GLU A 46 -15.93 44.09 -23.61
N VAL A 47 -15.12 43.63 -22.65
CA VAL A 47 -13.73 43.20 -22.90
C VAL A 47 -13.72 41.84 -23.58
N SER A 48 -14.54 40.89 -23.11
CA SER A 48 -14.70 39.57 -23.73
C SER A 48 -15.30 39.66 -25.13
N GLU A 49 -16.28 40.54 -25.36
CA GLU A 49 -16.82 40.80 -26.70
C GLU A 49 -15.78 41.44 -27.62
N ALA A 50 -15.00 42.42 -27.15
CA ALA A 50 -13.95 43.04 -27.94
C ALA A 50 -12.82 42.05 -28.29
N ILE A 51 -12.46 41.15 -27.37
CA ILE A 51 -11.46 40.10 -27.60
C ILE A 51 -11.98 39.07 -28.62
N ALA A 52 -13.24 38.62 -28.50
CA ALA A 52 -13.84 37.71 -29.47
C ALA A 52 -13.98 38.35 -30.87
N ALA A 53 -14.32 39.64 -30.94
CA ALA A 53 -14.35 40.40 -32.18
C ALA A 53 -12.95 40.57 -32.79
N LEU A 54 -11.93 40.79 -31.96
CA LEU A 54 -10.54 40.88 -32.40
C LEU A 54 -10.05 39.56 -32.99
N PHE A 55 -10.29 38.43 -32.32
CA PHE A 55 -9.90 37.11 -32.82
C PHE A 55 -10.68 36.70 -34.07
N SER A 56 -11.99 36.96 -34.11
CA SER A 56 -12.80 36.74 -35.31
C SER A 56 -12.33 37.62 -36.49
N GLY A 57 -11.91 38.86 -36.21
CA GLY A 57 -11.29 39.76 -37.17
C GLY A 57 -9.95 39.25 -37.71
N TYR A 58 -9.08 38.70 -36.85
CA TYR A 58 -7.85 38.03 -37.28
C TYR A 58 -8.13 36.78 -38.13
N GLY A 59 -9.15 36.00 -37.76
CA GLY A 59 -9.62 34.86 -38.56
C GLY A 59 -10.03 35.28 -39.95
N GLN A 60 -10.84 36.34 -40.09
CA GLN A 60 -11.26 36.87 -41.40
C GLN A 60 -10.09 37.43 -42.22
N ALA A 61 -9.16 38.14 -41.58
CA ALA A 61 -7.95 38.64 -42.25
C ALA A 61 -7.05 37.50 -42.75
N TYR A 62 -6.90 36.44 -41.96
CA TYR A 62 -6.18 35.24 -42.36
C TYR A 62 -6.86 34.52 -43.53
N GLN A 63 -8.20 34.46 -43.56
CA GLN A 63 -8.94 33.88 -44.70
C GLN A 63 -8.75 34.71 -45.97
N ALA A 64 -8.77 36.04 -45.88
CA ALA A 64 -8.51 36.92 -47.02
C ALA A 64 -7.06 36.79 -47.53
N LEU A 65 -6.08 36.64 -46.63
CA LEU A 65 -4.69 36.39 -46.98
C LEU A 65 -4.52 35.00 -47.61
N SER A 66 -5.18 33.99 -47.05
CA SER A 66 -5.16 32.62 -47.57
C SER A 66 -5.77 32.52 -48.95
N ALA A 67 -6.84 33.26 -49.24
CA ALA A 67 -7.41 33.34 -50.59
C ALA A 67 -6.45 34.01 -51.59
N ARG A 68 -5.72 35.05 -51.16
CA ARG A 68 -4.67 35.69 -51.99
C ARG A 68 -3.47 34.76 -52.21
N ALA A 69 -3.08 34.02 -51.17
CA ALA A 69 -2.02 33.02 -51.25
C ALA A 69 -2.41 31.86 -52.16
N ALA A 70 -3.67 31.40 -52.12
CA ALA A 70 -4.19 30.39 -53.03
C ALA A 70 -4.21 30.89 -54.48
N ALA A 71 -4.64 32.14 -54.72
CA ALA A 71 -4.60 32.72 -56.06
C ALA A 71 -3.16 32.89 -56.59
N PHE A 72 -2.23 33.29 -55.71
CA PHE A 72 -0.80 33.32 -56.03
C PHE A 72 -0.24 31.92 -56.28
N HIS A 73 -0.63 30.94 -55.47
CA HIS A 73 -0.26 29.53 -55.62
C HIS A 73 -0.75 28.99 -56.94
N ASP A 74 -1.99 29.26 -57.35
CA ASP A 74 -2.52 28.88 -58.65
C ASP A 74 -1.78 29.58 -59.80
N GLN A 75 -1.40 30.85 -59.61
CA GLN A 75 -0.56 31.55 -60.59
C GLN A 75 0.85 30.97 -60.64
N PHE A 76 1.42 30.59 -59.51
CA PHE A 76 2.73 29.97 -59.38
C PHE A 76 2.73 28.57 -59.98
N VAL A 77 1.74 27.73 -59.70
CA VAL A 77 1.53 26.42 -60.31
C VAL A 77 1.29 26.57 -61.81
N ARG A 78 0.51 27.57 -62.26
CA ARG A 78 0.36 27.85 -63.70
C ARG A 78 1.65 28.34 -64.34
N ALA A 79 2.44 29.16 -63.66
CA ALA A 79 3.73 29.63 -64.12
C ALA A 79 4.79 28.53 -64.10
N LEU A 80 4.73 27.59 -63.15
CA LEU A 80 5.62 26.44 -63.03
C LEU A 80 5.29 25.39 -64.08
N ASN A 81 4.00 25.12 -64.31
CA ASN A 81 3.53 24.33 -65.45
C ASN A 81 3.86 25.02 -66.77
N GLY A 82 3.76 26.35 -66.84
CA GLY A 82 4.15 27.14 -68.01
C GLY A 82 5.66 27.17 -68.24
N ALA A 83 6.47 27.20 -67.19
CA ALA A 83 7.93 27.16 -67.24
C ALA A 83 8.42 25.73 -67.56
N GLY A 84 7.82 24.70 -66.96
CA GLY A 84 7.98 23.30 -67.36
C GLY A 84 7.56 23.09 -68.81
N GLY A 85 6.47 23.72 -69.25
CA GLY A 85 6.01 23.77 -70.64
C GLY A 85 6.97 24.52 -71.57
N ALA A 86 7.62 25.60 -71.11
CA ALA A 86 8.58 26.37 -71.89
C ALA A 86 9.98 25.73 -71.93
N TYR A 87 10.39 25.02 -70.87
CA TYR A 87 11.60 24.19 -70.82
C TYR A 87 11.41 22.89 -71.59
N THR A 88 10.28 22.20 -71.47
CA THR A 88 9.92 21.09 -72.38
C THR A 88 9.73 21.58 -73.80
N ALA A 89 9.19 22.77 -74.07
CA ALA A 89 9.11 23.31 -75.42
C ALA A 89 10.46 23.80 -75.95
N SER A 90 11.40 24.20 -75.08
CA SER A 90 12.76 24.59 -75.48
C SER A 90 13.68 23.37 -75.63
N GLU A 91 13.56 22.36 -74.78
CA GLU A 91 14.16 21.04 -74.97
C GLU A 91 13.49 20.32 -76.13
N ALA A 92 12.19 20.38 -76.31
CA ALA A 92 11.54 19.87 -77.52
C ALA A 92 11.90 20.74 -78.73
N ALA A 93 12.17 22.04 -78.64
CA ALA A 93 12.62 22.82 -79.81
C ALA A 93 14.09 22.54 -80.17
N ASN A 94 14.97 22.26 -79.20
CA ASN A 94 16.40 21.98 -79.44
C ASN A 94 16.75 20.49 -79.52
N ALA A 95 15.95 19.61 -78.91
CA ALA A 95 16.02 18.16 -78.99
C ALA A 95 15.03 17.59 -79.99
N SER A 96 13.94 18.27 -80.41
CA SER A 96 13.11 17.70 -81.50
C SER A 96 13.88 17.48 -82.79
N PRO A 97 14.87 18.28 -83.22
CA PRO A 97 15.64 17.93 -84.40
C PRO A 97 16.54 16.70 -84.15
N LEU A 98 17.18 16.60 -82.98
CA LEU A 98 18.14 15.52 -82.69
C LEU A 98 17.50 14.23 -82.18
N GLN A 99 16.51 14.28 -81.29
CA GLN A 99 15.70 13.14 -80.85
C GLN A 99 14.72 12.68 -81.93
N THR A 100 14.23 13.55 -82.83
CA THR A 100 13.48 13.05 -84.00
C THR A 100 14.42 12.39 -84.98
N VAL A 101 15.61 12.95 -85.25
CA VAL A 101 16.63 12.27 -86.08
C VAL A 101 17.14 10.99 -85.41
N GLU A 102 17.39 10.96 -84.11
CA GLU A 102 17.83 9.77 -83.38
C GLU A 102 16.72 8.73 -83.30
N ARG A 103 15.48 9.11 -83.01
CA ARG A 103 14.32 8.21 -83.00
C ARG A 103 13.95 7.75 -84.41
N GLU A 104 14.18 8.55 -85.45
CA GLU A 104 14.02 8.16 -86.86
C GLU A 104 15.16 7.26 -87.34
N VAL A 105 16.40 7.52 -86.91
CA VAL A 105 17.58 6.69 -87.20
C VAL A 105 17.48 5.36 -86.46
N LEU A 106 17.14 5.37 -85.17
CA LEU A 106 16.86 4.16 -84.41
C LEU A 106 15.61 3.47 -84.94
N ALA A 107 14.54 4.18 -85.33
CA ALA A 107 13.39 3.56 -85.98
C ALA A 107 13.76 2.94 -87.34
N ALA A 108 14.65 3.56 -88.12
CA ALA A 108 15.13 3.00 -89.39
C ALA A 108 16.06 1.81 -89.20
N ILE A 109 16.95 1.85 -88.20
CA ILE A 109 17.83 0.75 -87.80
C ILE A 109 17.02 -0.41 -87.24
N ASN A 110 16.01 -0.11 -86.44
CA ASN A 110 15.17 -1.10 -85.77
C ASN A 110 13.98 -1.57 -86.64
N ALA A 111 13.61 -0.88 -87.72
CA ALA A 111 12.45 -1.21 -88.55
C ALA A 111 12.51 -2.64 -89.13
N PRO A 112 13.65 -3.12 -89.67
CA PRO A 112 13.75 -4.49 -90.17
C PRO A 112 13.55 -5.54 -89.07
N THR A 113 14.16 -5.34 -87.90
CA THR A 113 14.05 -6.29 -86.78
C THR A 113 12.72 -6.21 -86.05
N ASN A 114 12.12 -5.03 -85.94
CA ASN A 114 10.76 -4.86 -85.43
C ASN A 114 9.74 -5.53 -86.36
N ALA A 115 9.91 -5.45 -87.69
CA ALA A 115 9.03 -6.11 -88.64
C ALA A 115 9.21 -7.65 -88.67
N LEU A 116 10.45 -8.13 -88.52
CA LEU A 116 10.76 -9.56 -88.68
C LEU A 116 10.66 -10.36 -87.37
N LEU A 117 11.03 -9.74 -86.25
CA LEU A 117 11.19 -10.38 -84.94
C LEU A 117 10.37 -9.71 -83.83
N GLY A 118 9.64 -8.64 -84.15
CA GLY A 118 8.83 -7.90 -83.18
C GLY A 118 9.64 -7.15 -82.11
N ARG A 119 10.97 -6.99 -82.30
CA ARG A 119 11.89 -6.39 -81.33
C ARG A 119 12.93 -5.46 -81.95
N PRO A 120 13.33 -4.39 -81.24
CA PRO A 120 14.38 -3.49 -81.72
C PRO A 120 15.74 -4.19 -81.73
N LEU A 121 16.64 -3.74 -82.62
CA LEU A 121 18.02 -4.20 -82.66
C LEU A 121 18.86 -3.52 -81.57
N ILE A 122 18.67 -2.20 -81.40
CA ILE A 122 19.33 -1.36 -80.38
C ILE A 122 18.29 -0.45 -79.73
N GLY A 123 18.27 -0.41 -78.40
CA GLY A 123 17.38 0.45 -77.60
C GLY A 123 16.89 -0.26 -76.35
N ASP A 124 16.58 0.50 -75.31
CA ASP A 124 16.07 -0.05 -74.07
C ASP A 124 14.63 -0.54 -74.24
N GLY A 125 14.24 -1.52 -73.41
CA GLY A 125 12.89 -2.03 -73.34
C GLY A 125 11.93 -0.97 -72.81
N THR A 126 10.68 -1.01 -73.28
CA THR A 126 9.65 -0.09 -72.79
C THR A 126 9.26 -0.46 -71.37
N ASN A 127 9.39 0.47 -70.42
CA ASN A 127 8.93 0.24 -69.06
C ASN A 127 7.43 -0.04 -69.03
N GLY A 128 7.02 -0.99 -68.20
CA GLY A 128 5.61 -1.24 -67.92
C GLY A 128 4.98 -0.01 -67.28
N ALA A 129 3.71 0.24 -67.59
CA ALA A 129 3.01 1.39 -67.04
C ALA A 129 2.86 1.24 -65.51
N ALA A 130 3.22 2.29 -64.75
CA ALA A 130 3.09 2.27 -63.29
C ALA A 130 1.62 2.08 -62.87
N GLY A 131 1.39 1.30 -61.81
CA GLY A 131 0.06 0.95 -61.31
C GLY A 131 -0.75 0.01 -62.21
N SER A 132 -0.14 -0.59 -63.24
CA SER A 132 -0.81 -1.55 -64.14
C SER A 132 -0.36 -3.00 -63.98
N GLY A 133 0.76 -3.23 -63.29
CA GLY A 133 1.43 -4.54 -63.24
C GLY A 133 1.96 -5.04 -64.59
N ALA A 134 2.01 -4.18 -65.62
CA ALA A 134 2.49 -4.57 -66.93
C ALA A 134 3.99 -4.89 -66.91
N ASP A 135 4.39 -5.96 -67.60
CA ASP A 135 5.79 -6.34 -67.72
C ASP A 135 6.59 -5.28 -68.49
N GLY A 136 7.87 -5.15 -68.13
CA GLY A 136 8.83 -4.41 -68.90
C GLY A 136 9.09 -5.10 -70.23
N GLY A 137 9.11 -4.33 -71.32
CA GLY A 137 9.47 -4.83 -72.63
C GLY A 137 10.92 -5.31 -72.65
N PRO A 138 11.26 -6.31 -73.47
CA PRO A 138 12.65 -6.74 -73.61
C PRO A 138 13.49 -5.64 -74.27
N GLY A 139 14.75 -5.55 -73.86
CA GLY A 139 15.75 -4.70 -74.50
C GLY A 139 16.06 -5.15 -75.94
N GLY A 140 16.69 -4.25 -76.69
CA GLY A 140 17.13 -4.47 -78.06
C GLY A 140 18.07 -5.67 -78.18
N ILE A 141 18.00 -6.39 -79.30
CA ILE A 141 18.69 -7.67 -79.51
C ILE A 141 20.20 -7.58 -79.27
N LEU A 142 20.87 -6.48 -79.67
CA LEU A 142 22.32 -6.32 -79.52
C LEU A 142 22.73 -5.44 -78.34
N TRP A 143 22.04 -4.32 -78.15
CA TRP A 143 22.34 -3.37 -77.08
C TRP A 143 21.06 -2.74 -76.56
N GLY A 144 20.86 -2.84 -75.25
CA GLY A 144 19.71 -2.23 -74.59
C GLY A 144 19.39 -2.94 -73.29
N ASN A 145 19.08 -2.16 -72.27
CA ASN A 145 18.58 -2.67 -71.01
C ASN A 145 17.15 -3.18 -71.19
N GLY A 146 16.75 -4.14 -70.38
CA GLY A 146 15.35 -4.49 -70.26
C GLY A 146 14.55 -3.35 -69.64
N GLY A 147 13.30 -3.18 -70.05
CA GLY A 147 12.41 -2.19 -69.44
C GLY A 147 12.05 -2.60 -68.01
N ASP A 148 11.84 -1.64 -67.13
CA ASP A 148 11.37 -1.93 -65.77
C ASP A 148 9.91 -2.40 -65.79
N GLY A 149 9.59 -3.37 -64.95
CA GLY A 149 8.21 -3.80 -64.73
C GLY A 149 7.39 -2.69 -64.09
N GLY A 150 6.17 -2.49 -64.58
CA GLY A 150 5.23 -1.55 -63.99
C GLY A 150 4.81 -2.01 -62.60
N SER A 151 4.70 -1.07 -61.64
CA SER A 151 4.14 -1.40 -60.33
C SER A 151 2.70 -1.91 -60.45
N GLY A 152 2.29 -2.82 -59.58
CA GLY A 152 0.93 -3.36 -59.57
C GLY A 152 -0.10 -2.33 -59.10
N ALA A 153 -1.32 -2.41 -59.64
CA ALA A 153 -2.49 -1.77 -59.03
C ALA A 153 -2.80 -2.41 -57.67
N ALA A 154 -3.69 -1.83 -56.86
CA ALA A 154 -4.08 -2.43 -55.58
C ALA A 154 -4.48 -3.92 -55.74
N GLY A 155 -3.87 -4.80 -54.94
CA GLY A 155 -4.03 -6.26 -54.95
C GLY A 155 -3.35 -6.99 -56.10
N GLN A 156 -2.75 -6.29 -57.06
CA GLN A 156 -2.11 -6.87 -58.24
C GLN A 156 -0.60 -6.97 -58.07
N ALA A 157 0.01 -8.00 -58.67
CA ALA A 157 1.45 -8.14 -58.70
C ALA A 157 2.11 -7.03 -59.55
N GLY A 158 3.36 -6.73 -59.25
CA GLY A 158 4.20 -5.92 -60.13
C GLY A 158 4.60 -6.72 -61.37
N GLY A 159 4.75 -6.02 -62.49
CA GLY A 159 5.20 -6.64 -63.74
C GLY A 159 6.63 -7.14 -63.64
N ALA A 160 6.96 -8.19 -64.37
CA ALA A 160 8.35 -8.63 -64.49
C ALA A 160 9.19 -7.56 -65.17
N GLY A 161 10.45 -7.43 -64.78
CA GLY A 161 11.43 -6.66 -65.54
C GLY A 161 11.71 -7.34 -66.87
N GLY A 162 11.87 -6.55 -67.92
CA GLY A 162 12.22 -7.04 -69.24
C GLY A 162 13.63 -7.64 -69.26
N ASP A 163 13.84 -8.66 -70.06
CA ASP A 163 15.18 -9.20 -70.30
C ASP A 163 15.98 -8.26 -71.22
N ALA A 164 17.29 -8.16 -70.99
CA ALA A 164 18.20 -7.51 -71.94
C ALA A 164 18.52 -8.44 -73.14
N GLY A 165 19.10 -7.86 -74.20
CA GLY A 165 19.56 -8.61 -75.38
C GLY A 165 20.95 -9.22 -75.21
N LEU A 166 21.89 -8.86 -76.09
CA LEU A 166 23.28 -9.33 -76.02
C LEU A 166 24.10 -8.57 -74.96
N ILE A 167 23.98 -7.23 -74.94
CA ILE A 167 24.61 -6.34 -73.96
C ILE A 167 23.55 -5.42 -73.33
N GLY A 168 23.48 -5.38 -72.01
CA GLY A 168 22.53 -4.56 -71.27
C GLY A 168 22.14 -5.20 -69.95
N ALA A 169 21.68 -4.41 -68.98
CA ALA A 169 21.18 -4.93 -67.72
C ALA A 169 19.70 -5.34 -67.86
N GLY A 170 19.29 -6.39 -67.16
CA GLY A 170 17.88 -6.73 -67.04
C GLY A 170 17.11 -5.64 -66.32
N GLY A 171 15.86 -5.43 -66.72
CA GLY A 171 14.99 -4.43 -66.09
C GLY A 171 14.64 -4.81 -64.66
N ALA A 172 14.38 -3.83 -63.80
CA ALA A 172 13.92 -4.11 -62.45
C ALA A 172 12.49 -4.67 -62.47
N GLY A 173 12.20 -5.62 -61.59
CA GLY A 173 10.84 -6.07 -61.37
C GLY A 173 9.99 -4.97 -60.72
N GLY A 174 8.74 -4.85 -61.16
CA GLY A 174 7.79 -3.87 -60.62
C GLY A 174 7.44 -4.17 -59.17
N MET A 175 7.20 -3.13 -58.36
CA MET A 175 6.70 -3.32 -57.00
C MET A 175 5.28 -3.89 -57.02
N GLY A 176 4.98 -4.84 -56.13
CA GLY A 176 3.63 -5.33 -55.92
C GLY A 176 2.69 -4.24 -55.39
N GLY A 177 1.45 -4.21 -55.88
CA GLY A 177 0.49 -3.20 -55.47
C GLY A 177 -0.03 -3.37 -54.04
N ALA A 178 -0.53 -2.28 -53.46
CA ALA A 178 -1.07 -2.26 -52.11
C ALA A 178 -2.23 -3.26 -51.94
N GLY A 179 -2.28 -4.04 -50.86
CA GLY A 179 -3.19 -5.17 -50.69
C GLY A 179 -2.55 -6.54 -50.91
N GLY A 180 -1.22 -6.63 -50.85
CA GLY A 180 -0.50 -7.91 -50.85
C GLY A 180 -0.08 -8.41 -52.23
N GLY A 181 -0.02 -7.54 -53.24
CA GLY A 181 0.49 -7.92 -54.57
C GLY A 181 1.94 -8.39 -54.50
N ALA A 182 2.30 -9.46 -55.21
CA ALA A 182 3.69 -9.91 -55.26
C ALA A 182 4.58 -8.92 -56.03
N GLY A 183 5.85 -8.81 -55.67
CA GLY A 183 6.84 -8.10 -56.46
C GLY A 183 7.14 -8.84 -57.76
N GLY A 184 7.35 -8.09 -58.84
CA GLY A 184 7.75 -8.63 -60.12
C GLY A 184 9.16 -9.19 -60.08
N ILE A 185 9.43 -10.23 -60.85
CA ILE A 185 10.79 -10.79 -60.97
C ILE A 185 11.66 -9.81 -61.77
N GLY A 186 12.93 -9.65 -61.40
CA GLY A 186 13.89 -8.87 -62.18
C GLY A 186 14.24 -9.55 -63.51
N GLY A 187 14.40 -8.77 -64.56
CA GLY A 187 14.74 -9.29 -65.89
C GLY A 187 16.16 -9.86 -65.93
N THR A 188 16.40 -10.80 -66.84
CA THR A 188 17.74 -11.36 -67.04
C THR A 188 18.67 -10.35 -67.72
N GLY A 189 19.94 -10.35 -67.29
CA GLY A 189 20.99 -9.55 -67.90
C GLY A 189 21.36 -10.03 -69.29
N GLY A 190 22.04 -9.19 -70.06
CA GLY A 190 22.40 -9.48 -71.45
C GLY A 190 23.23 -10.76 -71.57
N TRP A 191 23.03 -11.48 -72.68
CA TRP A 191 23.65 -12.79 -72.89
C TRP A 191 25.18 -12.77 -72.75
N LEU A 192 25.85 -11.71 -73.24
CA LEU A 192 27.31 -11.55 -73.18
C LEU A 192 27.74 -10.73 -71.96
N TYR A 193 27.15 -9.55 -71.75
CA TYR A 193 27.49 -8.67 -70.63
C TYR A 193 26.26 -7.92 -70.12
N GLY A 194 25.98 -8.07 -68.84
CA GLY A 194 24.83 -7.44 -68.21
C GLY A 194 24.53 -8.04 -66.87
N ASN A 195 24.21 -7.18 -65.90
CA ASN A 195 23.70 -7.65 -64.61
C ASN A 195 22.23 -8.03 -64.75
N GLY A 196 21.79 -9.00 -63.95
CA GLY A 196 20.37 -9.24 -63.78
C GLY A 196 19.69 -8.08 -63.06
N GLY A 197 18.43 -7.84 -63.39
CA GLY A 197 17.60 -6.82 -62.77
C GLY A 197 17.25 -7.18 -61.33
N VAL A 198 17.05 -6.17 -60.47
CA VAL A 198 16.58 -6.44 -59.10
C VAL A 198 15.13 -6.90 -59.11
N GLY A 199 14.78 -7.79 -58.20
CA GLY A 199 13.39 -8.18 -57.97
C GLY A 199 12.60 -7.04 -57.32
N GLY A 200 11.34 -6.89 -57.71
CA GLY A 200 10.43 -5.92 -57.12
C GLY A 200 10.08 -6.27 -55.68
N SER A 201 9.88 -5.29 -54.82
CA SER A 201 9.37 -5.54 -53.46
C SER A 201 7.91 -6.00 -53.51
N GLY A 202 7.52 -6.86 -52.57
CA GLY A 202 6.12 -7.20 -52.34
C GLY A 202 5.32 -6.01 -51.83
N GLY A 203 4.04 -5.97 -52.20
CA GLY A 203 3.11 -4.94 -51.78
C GLY A 203 2.74 -5.05 -50.30
N VAL A 204 2.64 -3.91 -49.63
CA VAL A 204 2.10 -3.82 -48.27
C VAL A 204 0.59 -4.03 -48.28
N SER A 205 0.02 -4.61 -47.22
CA SER A 205 -1.38 -5.02 -47.19
C SER A 205 -2.32 -4.08 -46.45
N GLY A 206 -3.63 -4.18 -46.74
CA GLY A 206 -4.72 -3.58 -45.96
C GLY A 206 -5.19 -4.51 -44.83
N ALA A 207 -5.90 -3.98 -43.83
CA ALA A 207 -6.14 -4.63 -42.53
C ALA A 207 -6.48 -6.14 -42.59
N GLY A 208 -5.75 -6.96 -41.83
CA GLY A 208 -5.90 -8.43 -41.75
C GLY A 208 -5.42 -9.23 -42.96
N VAL A 209 -4.87 -8.61 -44.01
CA VAL A 209 -4.40 -9.29 -45.23
C VAL A 209 -2.87 -9.47 -45.20
N SER A 210 -2.38 -10.60 -45.72
CA SER A 210 -0.96 -10.92 -45.78
C SER A 210 -0.21 -10.04 -46.79
N GLY A 211 1.01 -9.62 -46.47
CA GLY A 211 1.91 -8.89 -47.37
C GLY A 211 2.33 -9.72 -48.58
N GLY A 212 2.60 -9.04 -49.70
CA GLY A 212 3.01 -9.71 -50.93
C GLY A 212 4.44 -10.23 -50.85
N VAL A 213 4.75 -11.34 -51.50
CA VAL A 213 6.13 -11.84 -51.58
C VAL A 213 7.01 -10.90 -52.42
N GLY A 214 8.29 -10.80 -52.10
CA GLY A 214 9.26 -10.11 -52.94
C GLY A 214 9.57 -10.91 -54.21
N GLY A 215 9.76 -10.22 -55.32
CA GLY A 215 10.14 -10.82 -56.59
C GLY A 215 11.58 -11.32 -56.55
N ALA A 216 11.88 -12.41 -57.25
CA ALA A 216 13.25 -12.86 -57.38
C ALA A 216 14.09 -11.84 -58.18
N GLY A 217 15.38 -11.75 -57.89
CA GLY A 217 16.32 -11.04 -58.74
C GLY A 217 16.55 -11.79 -60.05
N GLY A 218 16.80 -11.06 -61.13
CA GLY A 218 17.14 -11.62 -62.43
C GLY A 218 18.54 -12.20 -62.45
N ASP A 219 18.74 -13.21 -63.28
CA ASP A 219 20.04 -13.83 -63.47
C ASP A 219 20.90 -13.02 -64.45
N ALA A 220 22.22 -13.07 -64.28
CA ALA A 220 23.16 -12.73 -65.34
C ALA A 220 23.57 -14.00 -66.10
N VAL A 221 23.87 -13.88 -67.40
CA VAL A 221 24.07 -15.06 -68.27
C VAL A 221 25.56 -15.45 -68.39
N LEU A 222 26.39 -14.62 -69.04
CA LEU A 222 27.82 -14.94 -69.23
C LEU A 222 28.76 -14.11 -68.35
N LEU A 223 28.61 -12.78 -68.38
CA LEU A 223 29.38 -11.83 -67.58
C LEU A 223 28.43 -10.83 -66.92
N GLY A 224 28.48 -10.73 -65.59
CA GLY A 224 27.63 -9.80 -64.84
C GLY A 224 27.18 -10.41 -63.52
N ASN A 225 26.74 -9.56 -62.61
CA ASN A 225 26.23 -9.97 -61.31
C ASN A 225 24.74 -10.30 -61.40
N GLY A 226 24.31 -11.26 -60.58
CA GLY A 226 22.89 -11.52 -60.40
C GLY A 226 22.20 -10.35 -59.68
N GLY A 227 20.93 -10.13 -60.01
CA GLY A 227 20.11 -9.11 -59.37
C GLY A 227 19.75 -9.50 -57.94
N ALA A 228 19.63 -8.53 -57.03
CA ALA A 228 19.13 -8.80 -55.68
C ALA A 228 17.65 -9.18 -55.71
N GLY A 229 17.24 -10.07 -54.81
CA GLY A 229 15.84 -10.38 -54.57
C GLY A 229 15.11 -9.22 -53.90
N GLY A 230 13.85 -9.04 -54.25
CA GLY A 230 12.99 -8.03 -53.66
C GLY A 230 12.62 -8.34 -52.22
N MET A 231 12.39 -7.32 -51.40
CA MET A 231 11.92 -7.52 -50.03
C MET A 231 10.46 -7.99 -50.03
N GLY A 232 10.10 -8.81 -49.04
CA GLY A 232 8.72 -9.15 -48.78
C GLY A 232 7.92 -7.97 -48.23
N GLY A 233 6.65 -7.88 -48.61
CA GLY A 233 5.72 -6.86 -48.15
C GLY A 233 5.31 -7.07 -46.70
N ALA A 234 5.07 -5.98 -45.97
CA ALA A 234 4.58 -6.04 -44.60
C ALA A 234 3.13 -6.54 -44.55
N GLY A 235 2.82 -7.34 -43.54
CA GLY A 235 1.46 -7.71 -43.21
C GLY A 235 0.70 -6.55 -42.58
N ALA A 236 -0.62 -6.51 -42.78
CA ALA A 236 -1.42 -5.41 -42.26
C ALA A 236 -1.83 -5.61 -40.79
N ALA A 237 -2.08 -4.52 -40.06
CA ALA A 237 -2.64 -4.64 -38.71
C ALA A 237 -4.04 -5.28 -38.74
N GLY A 238 -4.38 -6.02 -37.69
CA GLY A 238 -5.71 -6.56 -37.48
C GLY A 238 -6.73 -5.49 -37.11
N ALA A 239 -8.00 -5.74 -37.40
CA ALA A 239 -9.09 -4.81 -37.08
C ALA A 239 -9.36 -4.76 -35.57
N VAL A 240 -9.79 -3.59 -35.07
CA VAL A 240 -10.27 -3.46 -33.69
C VAL A 240 -11.62 -4.16 -33.54
N GLY A 241 -11.82 -4.94 -32.48
CA GLY A 241 -13.09 -5.59 -32.16
C GLY A 241 -14.19 -4.57 -31.82
N ALA A 242 -15.44 -4.89 -32.15
CA ALA A 242 -16.58 -4.04 -31.82
C ALA A 242 -16.91 -4.09 -30.32
N ALA A 243 -17.39 -2.98 -29.76
CA ALA A 243 -17.79 -2.92 -28.36
C ALA A 243 -19.08 -3.70 -28.09
N GLY A 244 -19.15 -4.32 -26.92
CA GLY A 244 -20.35 -4.98 -26.41
C GLY A 244 -21.48 -3.99 -26.13
N ILE A 245 -22.71 -4.45 -26.30
CA ILE A 245 -23.93 -3.68 -26.02
C ILE A 245 -24.14 -3.49 -24.51
N ALA A 246 -24.64 -2.33 -24.09
CA ALA A 246 -24.97 -2.10 -22.68
C ALA A 246 -26.08 -3.05 -22.17
N GLY A 247 -26.02 -3.41 -20.90
CA GLY A 247 -26.98 -4.27 -20.22
C GLY A 247 -28.36 -3.64 -20.10
N THR A 248 -29.35 -4.49 -19.85
CA THR A 248 -30.76 -4.12 -19.59
C THR A 248 -31.23 -4.80 -18.31
N SER A 249 -32.47 -4.54 -17.88
CA SER A 249 -33.07 -5.19 -16.71
C SER A 249 -33.14 -6.72 -16.78
N MET A 250 -32.90 -7.31 -17.95
CA MET A 250 -32.96 -8.76 -18.19
C MET A 250 -31.65 -9.32 -18.77
N SER A 251 -30.61 -8.51 -18.97
CA SER A 251 -29.36 -8.91 -19.60
C SER A 251 -28.18 -8.15 -19.02
N VAL A 252 -27.11 -8.87 -18.70
CA VAL A 252 -25.81 -8.27 -18.40
C VAL A 252 -25.26 -7.49 -19.60
N GLY A 253 -24.24 -6.67 -19.36
CA GLY A 253 -23.46 -6.02 -20.42
C GLY A 253 -22.89 -7.06 -21.40
N GLY A 254 -23.00 -6.78 -22.69
CA GLY A 254 -22.51 -7.67 -23.75
C GLY A 254 -20.98 -7.74 -23.75
N VAL A 255 -20.44 -8.90 -24.12
CA VAL A 255 -19.00 -9.09 -24.29
C VAL A 255 -18.51 -8.34 -25.54
N GLY A 256 -17.34 -7.72 -25.48
CA GLY A 256 -16.70 -7.13 -26.66
C GLY A 256 -16.23 -8.17 -27.67
N ASP A 257 -16.29 -7.87 -28.97
CA ASP A 257 -15.81 -8.80 -30.00
C ASP A 257 -14.26 -8.91 -29.99
N PRO A 258 -13.68 -10.06 -30.36
CA PRO A 258 -12.22 -10.19 -30.49
C PRO A 258 -11.64 -9.22 -31.53
N GLY A 259 -10.40 -8.77 -31.30
CA GLY A 259 -9.60 -8.09 -32.30
C GLY A 259 -9.22 -9.04 -33.43
N GLY A 260 -9.18 -8.54 -34.66
CA GLY A 260 -8.74 -9.33 -35.81
C GLY A 260 -7.25 -9.64 -35.74
N ASP A 261 -6.82 -10.75 -36.31
CA ASP A 261 -5.40 -11.10 -36.40
C ASP A 261 -4.67 -10.16 -37.38
N GLY A 262 -3.38 -9.93 -37.09
CA GLY A 262 -2.47 -9.27 -38.01
C GLY A 262 -2.18 -10.14 -39.23
N GLY A 263 -2.10 -9.53 -40.40
CA GLY A 263 -1.71 -10.23 -41.63
C GLY A 263 -0.27 -10.72 -41.55
N ASN A 264 0.01 -11.89 -42.15
CA ASN A 264 1.38 -12.38 -42.25
C ASN A 264 2.18 -11.53 -43.23
N ALA A 265 3.47 -11.39 -43.05
CA ALA A 265 4.31 -10.74 -44.04
C ALA A 265 4.60 -11.65 -45.25
N GLY A 266 4.96 -11.02 -46.36
CA GLY A 266 5.49 -11.73 -47.52
C GLY A 266 6.94 -12.14 -47.31
N ASN A 267 7.33 -13.25 -47.93
CA ASN A 267 8.73 -13.69 -47.95
C ASN A 267 9.57 -12.78 -48.85
N GLY A 268 10.86 -12.66 -48.57
CA GLY A 268 11.82 -12.05 -49.48
C GLY A 268 12.05 -12.91 -50.72
N GLY A 269 12.27 -12.27 -51.87
CA GLY A 269 12.60 -12.94 -53.12
C GLY A 269 14.02 -13.49 -53.10
N ALA A 270 14.27 -14.57 -53.83
CA ALA A 270 15.63 -15.08 -54.00
C ALA A 270 16.48 -14.08 -54.80
N GLY A 271 17.79 -14.03 -54.55
CA GLY A 271 18.73 -13.34 -55.42
C GLY A 271 18.98 -14.12 -56.71
N GLY A 272 19.20 -13.41 -57.81
CA GLY A 272 19.55 -14.00 -59.09
C GLY A 272 21.00 -14.49 -59.12
N ASN A 273 21.30 -15.41 -60.01
CA ASN A 273 22.62 -15.97 -60.20
C ASN A 273 23.54 -15.01 -60.96
N GLY A 274 24.83 -14.99 -60.61
CA GLY A 274 25.87 -14.32 -61.39
C GLY A 274 26.16 -15.06 -62.69
N GLY A 275 26.75 -14.35 -63.66
CA GLY A 275 27.06 -14.90 -64.98
C GLY A 275 28.03 -16.08 -64.92
N LEU A 276 28.02 -16.95 -65.92
CA LEU A 276 28.76 -18.21 -65.92
C LEU A 276 30.27 -18.06 -65.67
N VAL A 277 30.90 -16.99 -66.16
CA VAL A 277 32.36 -16.80 -66.14
C VAL A 277 32.82 -15.78 -65.09
N PHE A 278 32.15 -14.63 -64.99
CA PHE A 278 32.42 -13.61 -63.98
C PHE A 278 31.12 -13.00 -63.46
N GLY A 279 31.06 -12.83 -62.14
CA GLY A 279 29.98 -12.15 -61.45
C GLY A 279 29.62 -12.80 -60.11
N THR A 280 29.18 -11.99 -59.17
CA THR A 280 28.64 -12.47 -57.89
C THR A 280 27.16 -12.76 -58.03
N GLY A 281 26.65 -13.70 -57.23
CA GLY A 281 25.22 -13.88 -57.06
C GLY A 281 24.60 -12.66 -56.38
N GLY A 282 23.35 -12.38 -56.71
CA GLY A 282 22.57 -11.33 -56.07
C GLY A 282 22.20 -11.70 -54.64
N ALA A 283 22.08 -10.72 -53.76
CA ALA A 283 21.63 -10.97 -52.40
C ALA A 283 20.16 -11.40 -52.39
N GLY A 284 19.78 -12.29 -51.48
CA GLY A 284 18.39 -12.61 -51.20
C GLY A 284 17.67 -11.43 -50.55
N GLY A 285 16.40 -11.27 -50.87
CA GLY A 285 15.54 -10.24 -50.32
C GLY A 285 15.24 -10.48 -48.84
N GLN A 286 15.04 -9.39 -48.10
CA GLN A 286 14.62 -9.49 -46.70
C GLN A 286 13.16 -9.95 -46.61
N GLY A 287 12.83 -10.75 -45.60
CA GLY A 287 11.44 -11.06 -45.28
C GLY A 287 10.68 -9.83 -44.76
N GLY A 288 9.38 -9.75 -45.05
CA GLY A 288 8.53 -8.66 -44.56
C GLY A 288 8.26 -8.76 -43.05
N VAL A 289 7.84 -7.66 -42.44
CA VAL A 289 7.40 -7.64 -41.03
C VAL A 289 5.92 -8.02 -40.94
N GLY A 290 5.56 -8.92 -40.01
CA GLY A 290 4.18 -9.30 -39.76
C GLY A 290 3.34 -8.16 -39.19
N GLY A 291 2.05 -8.13 -39.51
CA GLY A 291 1.13 -7.10 -39.02
C GLY A 291 0.83 -7.26 -37.54
N ALA A 292 0.58 -6.15 -36.83
CA ALA A 292 0.15 -6.23 -35.43
C ALA A 292 -1.27 -6.81 -35.32
N GLY A 293 -1.56 -7.56 -34.27
CA GLY A 293 -2.92 -7.97 -33.94
C GLY A 293 -3.80 -6.78 -33.55
N GLY A 294 -5.08 -6.84 -33.91
CA GLY A 294 -6.07 -5.83 -33.57
C GLY A 294 -6.43 -5.88 -32.09
N THR A 295 -6.81 -4.75 -31.51
CA THR A 295 -7.25 -4.74 -30.11
C THR A 295 -8.65 -5.33 -29.98
N GLY A 296 -8.93 -6.02 -28.87
CA GLY A 296 -10.28 -6.48 -28.55
C GLY A 296 -11.26 -5.33 -28.35
N GLY A 297 -12.54 -5.59 -28.57
CA GLY A 297 -13.63 -4.66 -28.33
C GLY A 297 -13.90 -4.45 -26.85
N ALA A 298 -14.39 -3.27 -26.46
CA ALA A 298 -14.74 -3.02 -25.07
C ALA A 298 -15.95 -3.85 -24.63
N GLY A 299 -16.03 -4.23 -23.36
CA GLY A 299 -17.23 -4.81 -22.78
C GLY A 299 -18.33 -3.77 -22.57
N GLY A 300 -19.59 -4.17 -22.70
CA GLY A 300 -20.74 -3.30 -22.47
C GLY A 300 -20.93 -3.00 -20.99
N SER A 301 -21.31 -1.78 -20.63
CA SER A 301 -21.64 -1.47 -19.23
C SER A 301 -22.86 -2.24 -18.75
N GLY A 302 -22.93 -2.53 -17.46
CA GLY A 302 -24.08 -3.11 -16.80
C GLY A 302 -25.30 -2.18 -16.76
N TRP A 303 -26.46 -2.74 -16.41
CA TRP A 303 -27.72 -1.99 -16.37
C TRP A 303 -27.80 -1.06 -15.16
N ASP A 304 -27.94 0.24 -15.40
CA ASP A 304 -28.23 1.25 -14.38
C ASP A 304 -29.73 1.25 -14.03
N ALA A 305 -30.05 0.66 -12.87
CA ALA A 305 -31.42 0.58 -12.37
C ALA A 305 -31.97 1.93 -11.87
N THR A 306 -31.08 2.86 -11.49
CA THR A 306 -31.41 4.19 -11.00
C THR A 306 -31.87 5.10 -12.15
N ALA A 307 -31.16 5.10 -13.28
CA ALA A 307 -31.54 5.83 -14.49
C ALA A 307 -32.85 5.33 -15.11
N ALA A 308 -33.15 4.03 -14.95
CA ALA A 308 -34.42 3.44 -15.36
C ALA A 308 -35.58 3.76 -14.40
N GLY A 309 -35.29 4.29 -13.21
CA GLY A 309 -36.29 4.64 -12.20
C GLY A 309 -37.04 3.43 -11.65
N VAL A 310 -36.39 2.26 -11.57
CA VAL A 310 -36.99 1.02 -11.08
C VAL A 310 -36.53 0.79 -9.63
N PRO A 311 -37.40 1.01 -8.62
CA PRO A 311 -37.01 0.88 -7.23
C PRO A 311 -36.62 -0.57 -6.86
N GLY A 312 -35.60 -0.73 -6.00
CA GLY A 312 -35.14 -1.99 -5.42
C GLY A 312 -34.47 -2.95 -6.41
N ALA A 313 -34.37 -2.58 -7.69
CA ALA A 313 -33.79 -3.43 -8.71
C ALA A 313 -32.26 -3.46 -8.60
N THR A 314 -31.66 -4.64 -8.70
CA THR A 314 -30.21 -4.81 -8.74
C THR A 314 -29.66 -4.23 -10.06
N GLY A 315 -28.54 -3.51 -9.98
CA GLY A 315 -27.79 -3.11 -11.16
C GLY A 315 -27.29 -4.34 -11.92
N GLY A 316 -27.29 -4.27 -13.25
CA GLY A 316 -26.82 -5.39 -14.08
C GLY A 316 -25.30 -5.46 -14.10
N ASP A 317 -24.72 -6.65 -14.29
CA ASP A 317 -23.27 -6.82 -14.38
C ASP A 317 -22.70 -6.22 -15.67
N GLY A 318 -21.47 -5.73 -15.63
CA GLY A 318 -20.69 -5.30 -16.78
C GLY A 318 -20.24 -6.48 -17.62
N GLY A 319 -20.15 -6.29 -18.93
CA GLY A 319 -19.69 -7.30 -19.87
C GLY A 319 -18.17 -7.38 -19.93
N ASP A 320 -17.65 -8.57 -20.20
CA ASP A 320 -16.21 -8.77 -20.43
C ASP A 320 -15.76 -8.07 -21.71
N SER A 321 -14.47 -7.76 -21.82
CA SER A 321 -13.92 -7.26 -23.07
C SER A 321 -13.54 -8.37 -24.04
N GLY A 322 -13.41 -8.02 -25.32
CA GLY A 322 -12.92 -8.92 -26.35
C GLY A 322 -11.42 -9.20 -26.20
N ASN A 323 -11.01 -10.39 -26.66
CA ASN A 323 -9.60 -10.77 -26.75
C ASN A 323 -8.86 -9.90 -27.77
N GLY A 324 -7.57 -9.68 -27.56
CA GLY A 324 -6.70 -9.14 -28.61
C GLY A 324 -6.41 -10.16 -29.71
N GLY A 325 -6.29 -9.72 -30.96
CA GLY A 325 -5.93 -10.56 -32.10
C GLY A 325 -4.46 -10.97 -32.08
N ALA A 326 -4.11 -12.10 -32.68
CA ALA A 326 -2.71 -12.51 -32.79
C ALA A 326 -1.93 -11.60 -33.74
N GLY A 327 -0.63 -11.43 -33.50
CA GLY A 327 0.28 -10.80 -34.46
C GLY A 327 0.54 -11.71 -35.65
N GLY A 328 0.66 -11.13 -36.84
CA GLY A 328 1.00 -11.85 -38.05
C GLY A 328 2.45 -12.34 -38.05
N ASN A 329 2.72 -13.45 -38.74
CA ASN A 329 4.09 -13.97 -38.82
C ASN A 329 4.98 -13.10 -39.71
N GLY A 330 6.26 -13.01 -39.38
CA GLY A 330 7.27 -12.40 -40.24
C GLY A 330 7.55 -13.26 -41.48
N GLY A 331 7.90 -12.61 -42.57
CA GLY A 331 8.25 -13.28 -43.83
C GLY A 331 9.62 -13.95 -43.75
N MET A 332 9.80 -15.07 -44.42
CA MET A 332 11.12 -15.68 -44.54
C MET A 332 12.05 -14.81 -45.39
N GLY A 333 13.34 -14.81 -45.09
CA GLY A 333 14.36 -14.22 -45.96
C GLY A 333 14.54 -15.03 -47.24
N GLY A 334 14.89 -14.36 -48.33
CA GLY A 334 15.20 -14.99 -49.61
C GLY A 334 16.61 -15.61 -49.59
N ALA A 335 16.80 -16.71 -50.31
CA ALA A 335 18.13 -17.25 -50.53
C ALA A 335 18.96 -16.30 -51.42
N GLY A 336 20.26 -16.19 -51.15
CA GLY A 336 21.20 -15.51 -52.05
C GLY A 336 21.42 -16.33 -53.33
N GLY A 337 21.58 -15.64 -54.45
CA GLY A 337 21.88 -16.27 -55.73
C GLY A 337 23.29 -16.85 -55.78
N HIS A 338 23.52 -17.78 -56.68
CA HIS A 338 24.83 -18.40 -56.85
C HIS A 338 25.78 -17.46 -57.61
N GLY A 339 27.08 -17.47 -57.27
CA GLY A 339 28.09 -16.75 -58.04
C GLY A 339 28.48 -17.48 -59.33
N SER A 340 29.34 -16.86 -60.15
CA SER A 340 29.89 -17.51 -61.34
C SER A 340 30.59 -18.83 -61.01
N ALA A 341 30.58 -19.76 -61.97
CA ALA A 341 31.15 -21.10 -61.79
C ALA A 341 32.68 -21.09 -61.57
N LEU A 342 33.35 -19.98 -61.91
CA LEU A 342 34.81 -19.88 -61.93
C LEU A 342 35.40 -18.85 -60.96
N PHE A 343 34.82 -17.64 -60.86
CA PHE A 343 35.42 -16.51 -60.11
C PHE A 343 34.42 -15.69 -59.27
N GLY A 344 33.26 -16.25 -58.92
CA GLY A 344 32.15 -15.51 -58.30
C GLY A 344 31.82 -16.03 -56.91
N THR A 345 31.46 -15.12 -56.00
CA THR A 345 30.90 -15.49 -54.70
C THR A 345 29.38 -15.54 -54.77
N ALA A 346 28.77 -16.45 -54.01
CA ALA A 346 27.33 -16.43 -53.81
C ALA A 346 26.89 -15.11 -53.14
N GLY A 347 25.68 -14.68 -53.45
CA GLY A 347 25.05 -13.55 -52.79
C GLY A 347 24.73 -13.87 -51.34
N ALA A 348 24.63 -12.83 -50.51
CA ALA A 348 24.21 -12.99 -49.13
C ALA A 348 22.75 -13.45 -49.06
N ASN A 349 22.42 -14.31 -48.09
CA ASN A 349 21.04 -14.66 -47.81
C ASN A 349 20.31 -13.48 -47.14
N GLY A 350 19.02 -13.35 -47.41
CA GLY A 350 18.15 -12.42 -46.73
C GLY A 350 17.86 -12.88 -45.30
N ASN A 351 17.76 -11.92 -44.39
CA ASN A 351 17.24 -12.14 -43.05
C ASN A 351 15.73 -12.35 -43.09
N GLY A 352 15.23 -13.12 -42.12
CA GLY A 352 13.80 -13.21 -41.89
C GLY A 352 13.26 -11.91 -41.30
N GLY A 353 12.01 -11.58 -41.63
CA GLY A 353 11.32 -10.43 -41.09
C GLY A 353 10.77 -10.70 -39.69
N ALA A 354 10.61 -9.66 -38.88
CA ALA A 354 10.06 -9.81 -37.53
C ALA A 354 8.57 -10.18 -37.55
N GLY A 355 8.13 -10.94 -36.56
CA GLY A 355 6.70 -11.16 -36.32
C GLY A 355 6.02 -9.91 -35.78
N GLY A 356 4.73 -9.76 -36.08
CA GLY A 356 3.91 -8.66 -35.57
C GLY A 356 3.59 -8.83 -34.09
N ALA A 357 3.43 -7.73 -33.37
CA ALA A 357 2.97 -7.78 -31.98
C ALA A 357 1.53 -8.29 -31.88
N GLY A 358 1.18 -8.98 -30.81
CA GLY A 358 -0.21 -9.33 -30.51
C GLY A 358 -1.01 -8.09 -30.09
N GLY A 359 -2.33 -8.14 -30.31
CA GLY A 359 -3.26 -7.09 -29.90
C GLY A 359 -3.54 -7.11 -28.40
N ASN A 360 -3.85 -5.95 -27.84
CA ASN A 360 -4.33 -5.85 -26.46
C ASN A 360 -5.81 -6.26 -26.38
N PRO A 361 -6.30 -6.80 -25.26
CA PRO A 361 -7.73 -6.96 -25.06
C PRO A 361 -8.42 -5.59 -24.92
N GLY A 362 -9.75 -5.57 -25.09
CA GLY A 362 -10.53 -4.35 -24.87
C GLY A 362 -10.62 -3.95 -23.40
N ALA A 363 -11.21 -2.79 -23.11
CA ALA A 363 -11.57 -2.41 -21.74
C ALA A 363 -12.88 -3.11 -21.32
N PRO A 364 -12.98 -3.77 -20.16
CA PRO A 364 -14.23 -4.39 -19.72
C PRO A 364 -15.29 -3.36 -19.34
N GLY A 365 -16.54 -3.79 -19.30
CA GLY A 365 -17.67 -2.98 -18.88
C GLY A 365 -17.74 -2.84 -17.36
N ASN A 366 -18.13 -1.66 -16.87
CA ASN A 366 -18.44 -1.46 -15.45
C ASN A 366 -19.79 -2.10 -15.10
N GLY A 367 -19.96 -2.55 -13.87
CA GLY A 367 -21.24 -2.94 -13.30
C GLY A 367 -22.20 -1.76 -13.17
N GLY A 368 -23.48 -2.04 -13.30
CA GLY A 368 -24.56 -1.06 -13.21
C GLY A 368 -24.92 -0.71 -11.77
N THR A 369 -25.46 0.48 -11.55
CA THR A 369 -25.92 0.93 -10.23
C THR A 369 -27.25 0.30 -9.85
N GLY A 370 -27.40 -0.05 -8.56
CA GLY A 370 -28.66 -0.50 -7.99
C GLY A 370 -29.72 0.60 -7.90
N GLY A 371 -30.99 0.21 -7.93
CA GLY A 371 -32.14 1.08 -7.80
C GLY A 371 -32.43 1.41 -6.33
N VAL A 372 -33.05 2.57 -6.07
CA VAL A 372 -33.41 3.01 -4.70
C VAL A 372 -34.48 2.09 -4.10
N GLY A 373 -34.40 1.75 -2.81
CA GLY A 373 -35.41 0.94 -2.12
C GLY A 373 -36.84 1.51 -2.27
N PRO A 374 -37.84 0.71 -2.67
CA PRO A 374 -39.22 1.19 -2.85
C PRO A 374 -39.94 1.54 -1.55
N ASP A 375 -39.56 0.89 -0.46
CA ASP A 375 -40.19 0.99 0.86
C ASP A 375 -39.19 0.60 1.97
N ALA A 376 -39.62 0.77 3.22
CA ALA A 376 -38.78 0.51 4.40
C ALA A 376 -38.38 -0.96 4.58
N ALA A 377 -39.14 -1.92 4.03
CA ALA A 377 -38.85 -3.35 4.16
C ALA A 377 -37.96 -3.88 3.04
N THR A 378 -37.73 -3.07 2.01
CA THR A 378 -36.99 -3.45 0.81
C THR A 378 -35.74 -2.59 0.72
N SER A 379 -34.59 -3.24 0.86
CA SER A 379 -33.30 -2.58 0.69
C SER A 379 -33.13 -1.99 -0.72
N GLY A 380 -32.23 -1.02 -0.83
CA GLY A 380 -31.71 -0.59 -2.12
C GLY A 380 -31.16 -1.77 -2.90
N GLY A 381 -31.33 -1.75 -4.23
CA GLY A 381 -30.81 -2.78 -5.09
C GLY A 381 -29.29 -2.87 -5.00
N MET A 382 -28.72 -4.07 -5.09
CA MET A 382 -27.26 -4.23 -5.16
C MET A 382 -26.69 -3.62 -6.44
N GLY A 383 -25.45 -3.16 -6.41
CA GLY A 383 -24.70 -2.83 -7.62
C GLY A 383 -24.28 -4.09 -8.39
N GLY A 384 -24.20 -4.00 -9.72
CA GLY A 384 -23.73 -5.09 -10.57
C GLY A 384 -22.22 -5.28 -10.48
N THR A 385 -21.71 -6.47 -10.78
CA THR A 385 -20.27 -6.73 -10.84
C THR A 385 -19.65 -6.09 -12.09
N GLY A 386 -18.36 -5.75 -12.03
CA GLY A 386 -17.63 -5.32 -13.22
C GLY A 386 -17.14 -6.50 -14.07
N GLY A 387 -17.01 -6.30 -15.38
CA GLY A 387 -16.53 -7.32 -16.31
C GLY A 387 -15.01 -7.53 -16.26
N ASP A 388 -14.57 -8.67 -16.80
CA ASP A 388 -13.18 -9.08 -16.89
C ASP A 388 -12.54 -8.72 -18.25
N PRO A 389 -11.22 -8.49 -18.30
CA PRO A 389 -10.54 -8.31 -19.58
C PRO A 389 -10.39 -9.63 -20.34
N GLY A 390 -10.57 -9.56 -21.66
CA GLY A 390 -10.22 -10.65 -22.56
C GLY A 390 -8.73 -11.01 -22.53
N ALA A 391 -8.39 -12.12 -23.17
CA ALA A 391 -7.00 -12.55 -23.33
C ALA A 391 -6.21 -11.62 -24.25
N ALA A 392 -4.94 -11.40 -23.93
CA ALA A 392 -4.02 -10.74 -24.85
C ALA A 392 -3.71 -11.59 -26.07
N GLY A 393 -3.60 -10.96 -27.23
CA GLY A 393 -3.19 -11.63 -28.46
C GLY A 393 -1.75 -12.10 -28.38
N THR A 394 -1.45 -13.28 -28.93
CA THR A 394 -0.08 -13.78 -29.02
C THR A 394 0.72 -13.02 -30.07
N GLY A 395 2.00 -12.78 -29.85
CA GLY A 395 2.88 -12.24 -30.89
C GLY A 395 3.09 -13.23 -32.04
N GLY A 396 3.26 -12.72 -33.25
CA GLY A 396 3.56 -13.52 -34.42
C GLY A 396 4.99 -14.10 -34.37
N SER A 397 5.19 -15.25 -34.99
CA SER A 397 6.54 -15.81 -35.11
C SER A 397 7.40 -14.98 -36.07
N GLY A 398 8.70 -14.85 -35.76
CA GLY A 398 9.66 -14.26 -36.68
C GLY A 398 9.90 -15.18 -37.87
N GLY A 399 10.14 -14.60 -39.04
CA GLY A 399 10.43 -15.36 -40.25
C GLY A 399 11.80 -16.05 -40.17
N SER A 400 11.91 -17.22 -40.78
CA SER A 400 13.19 -17.93 -40.88
C SER A 400 14.19 -17.16 -41.75
N ALA A 401 15.49 -17.32 -41.44
CA ALA A 401 16.57 -16.82 -42.29
C ALA A 401 16.55 -17.53 -43.66
N GLY A 402 16.96 -16.84 -44.72
CA GLY A 402 17.02 -17.40 -46.09
C GLY A 402 18.14 -18.43 -46.32
N GLY A 403 19.06 -18.59 -45.35
CA GLY A 403 20.17 -19.55 -45.40
C GLY A 403 21.29 -19.20 -44.42
N VAL A 404 22.41 -19.94 -44.49
CA VAL A 404 23.58 -19.75 -43.60
C VAL A 404 24.12 -18.32 -43.70
N GLY A 405 24.41 -17.69 -42.56
CA GLY A 405 24.93 -16.32 -42.47
C GLY A 405 23.86 -15.22 -42.39
N ALA A 406 22.58 -15.56 -42.61
CA ALA A 406 21.46 -14.67 -42.33
C ALA A 406 20.85 -14.95 -40.94
N VAL A 407 20.14 -13.97 -40.39
CA VAL A 407 19.51 -14.04 -39.07
C VAL A 407 17.99 -14.20 -39.24
N ALA A 408 17.38 -15.05 -38.41
CA ALA A 408 15.93 -15.17 -38.34
C ALA A 408 15.33 -13.90 -37.73
N GLY A 409 14.09 -13.58 -38.10
CA GLY A 409 13.37 -12.47 -37.51
C GLY A 409 13.08 -12.72 -36.02
N ALA A 410 12.99 -11.63 -35.26
CA ALA A 410 12.50 -11.73 -33.89
C ALA A 410 11.01 -12.08 -33.88
N ASN A 411 10.58 -12.86 -32.88
CA ASN A 411 9.16 -13.05 -32.61
C ASN A 411 8.54 -11.72 -32.15
N GLY A 412 7.29 -11.49 -32.52
CA GLY A 412 6.49 -10.42 -31.96
C GLY A 412 6.25 -10.64 -30.47
N VAL A 413 6.13 -9.53 -29.74
CA VAL A 413 5.69 -9.56 -28.35
C VAL A 413 4.20 -9.87 -28.28
N ALA A 414 3.75 -10.54 -27.23
CA ALA A 414 2.32 -10.66 -26.95
C ALA A 414 1.74 -9.29 -26.59
N GLY A 415 0.42 -9.14 -26.77
CA GLY A 415 -0.32 -8.00 -26.25
C GLY A 415 -0.23 -7.93 -24.72
N THR A 416 -0.61 -6.79 -24.17
CA THR A 416 -0.58 -6.54 -22.73
C THR A 416 -1.97 -6.21 -22.22
N ILE A 417 -2.34 -6.76 -21.07
CA ILE A 417 -3.50 -6.28 -20.31
C ILE A 417 -3.11 -4.96 -19.65
N ILE A 418 -3.91 -3.91 -19.85
CA ILE A 418 -3.70 -2.61 -19.22
C ILE A 418 -4.22 -2.67 -17.78
N ALA A 419 -3.31 -2.71 -16.81
CA ALA A 419 -3.66 -2.72 -15.40
C ALA A 419 -4.43 -1.44 -15.01
N GLY A 420 -5.46 -1.58 -14.17
CA GLY A 420 -6.31 -0.47 -13.70
C GLY A 420 -7.45 -0.06 -14.64
N ASN A 421 -7.60 -0.75 -15.77
CA ASN A 421 -8.68 -0.52 -16.74
C ASN A 421 -9.77 -1.61 -16.70
N GLY A 422 -9.89 -2.34 -15.58
CA GLY A 422 -10.89 -3.40 -15.41
C GLY A 422 -12.29 -2.85 -15.15
N GLY A 423 -13.31 -3.68 -15.34
CA GLY A 423 -14.69 -3.30 -15.06
C GLY A 423 -14.86 -3.04 -13.57
N ASN A 424 -15.23 -1.81 -13.19
CA ASN A 424 -15.51 -1.49 -11.79
C ASN A 424 -16.89 -2.04 -11.38
N GLY A 425 -17.04 -2.40 -10.12
CA GLY A 425 -18.34 -2.74 -9.56
C GLY A 425 -19.27 -1.53 -9.51
N GLY A 426 -20.56 -1.77 -9.71
CA GLY A 426 -21.60 -0.76 -9.64
C GLY A 426 -21.90 -0.36 -8.18
N ALA A 427 -22.38 0.86 -7.97
CA ALA A 427 -22.81 1.28 -6.64
C ALA A 427 -24.12 0.59 -6.22
N GLY A 428 -24.27 0.29 -4.94
CA GLY A 428 -25.53 -0.09 -4.35
C GLY A 428 -26.54 1.07 -4.38
N GLY A 429 -27.81 0.75 -4.56
CA GLY A 429 -28.90 1.72 -4.51
C GLY A 429 -29.12 2.24 -3.09
N ALA A 430 -29.54 3.49 -2.93
CA ALA A 430 -29.89 4.02 -1.62
C ALA A 430 -31.15 3.32 -1.06
N GLY A 431 -31.28 3.25 0.25
CA GLY A 431 -32.49 2.79 0.91
C GLY A 431 -33.65 3.78 0.80
N TYR A 432 -34.85 3.33 1.14
CA TYR A 432 -36.05 4.15 1.09
C TYR A 432 -36.01 5.28 2.15
N ALA A 433 -36.09 6.53 1.71
CA ALA A 433 -36.19 7.69 2.61
C ALA A 433 -37.66 7.98 2.97
N ALA A 434 -38.03 7.73 4.22
CA ALA A 434 -39.39 7.92 4.74
C ALA A 434 -39.71 9.38 5.13
N ASP A 435 -38.73 10.30 5.05
CA ASP A 435 -38.85 11.72 5.40
C ASP A 435 -39.34 12.65 4.27
N GLY A 436 -39.59 12.11 3.08
CA GLY A 436 -40.14 12.86 1.96
C GLY A 436 -41.59 13.33 2.19
N GLY A 437 -42.01 14.40 1.49
CA GLY A 437 -43.32 15.06 1.66
C GLY A 437 -44.59 14.24 1.35
N GLY A 438 -44.46 12.93 1.07
CA GLY A 438 -45.56 11.96 0.94
C GLY A 438 -45.39 10.71 1.81
N GLY A 439 -44.39 10.69 2.71
CA GLY A 439 -44.10 9.57 3.60
C GLY A 439 -45.14 9.40 4.72
N PRO A 440 -45.25 8.19 5.30
CA PRO A 440 -46.08 7.95 6.48
C PRO A 440 -45.59 8.79 7.67
N ALA A 441 -46.49 9.07 8.62
CA ALA A 441 -46.15 9.90 9.78
C ALA A 441 -45.10 9.25 10.71
N ILE A 442 -45.04 7.91 10.76
CA ILE A 442 -44.07 7.12 11.53
C ILE A 442 -43.66 5.93 10.66
N ALA A 443 -42.38 5.78 10.35
CA ALA A 443 -41.80 4.64 9.63
C ALA A 443 -40.28 4.67 9.70
N ASP A 444 -39.69 3.47 9.64
CA ASP A 444 -38.25 3.29 9.51
C ASP A 444 -37.77 3.65 8.10
N GLY A 445 -36.50 4.03 7.97
CA GLY A 445 -35.84 4.13 6.69
C GLY A 445 -35.45 2.75 6.16
N GLY A 446 -35.46 2.57 4.84
CA GLY A 446 -35.01 1.31 4.24
C GLY A 446 -33.48 1.22 4.20
N ASP A 447 -32.93 0.00 4.20
CA ASP A 447 -31.48 -0.21 4.14
C ASP A 447 -30.90 0.09 2.74
N GLY A 448 -29.63 0.49 2.69
CA GLY A 448 -28.87 0.65 1.46
C GLY A 448 -28.49 -0.68 0.82
N GLY A 449 -28.37 -0.68 -0.51
CA GLY A 449 -27.92 -1.83 -1.29
C GLY A 449 -26.41 -2.05 -1.20
N GLN A 450 -25.97 -3.30 -1.33
CA GLN A 450 -24.54 -3.63 -1.38
C GLN A 450 -23.89 -3.09 -2.66
N GLY A 451 -22.64 -2.64 -2.59
CA GLY A 451 -21.82 -2.33 -3.77
C GLY A 451 -21.42 -3.60 -4.52
N GLY A 452 -21.34 -3.52 -5.84
CA GLY A 452 -20.90 -4.62 -6.71
C GLY A 452 -19.40 -4.86 -6.61
N ALA A 453 -18.95 -6.10 -6.81
CA ALA A 453 -17.52 -6.41 -6.86
C ALA A 453 -16.89 -5.88 -8.17
N GLY A 454 -15.62 -5.46 -8.11
CA GLY A 454 -14.85 -5.19 -9.31
C GLY A 454 -14.56 -6.47 -10.10
N GLY A 455 -14.51 -6.38 -11.41
CA GLY A 455 -13.90 -7.41 -12.26
C GLY A 455 -12.40 -7.52 -11.98
N MET A 456 -11.69 -8.43 -12.63
CA MET A 456 -10.32 -8.85 -12.28
C MET A 456 -9.36 -7.68 -11.97
N TYR A 457 -9.41 -6.58 -12.72
CA TYR A 457 -8.58 -5.37 -12.50
C TYR A 457 -9.39 -4.15 -12.04
N GLY A 458 -10.68 -4.32 -11.79
CA GLY A 458 -11.61 -3.28 -11.42
C GLY A 458 -11.68 -3.08 -9.91
N ASN A 459 -12.15 -1.90 -9.54
CA ASN A 459 -12.39 -1.53 -8.16
C ASN A 459 -13.79 -1.96 -7.72
N GLY A 460 -13.97 -2.16 -6.42
CA GLY A 460 -15.28 -2.41 -5.84
C GLY A 460 -16.19 -1.19 -5.89
N GLY A 461 -17.49 -1.42 -6.06
CA GLY A 461 -18.52 -0.40 -6.04
C GLY A 461 -18.87 0.07 -4.63
N ALA A 462 -19.28 1.32 -4.47
CA ALA A 462 -19.70 1.82 -3.16
C ALA A 462 -21.03 1.18 -2.71
N GLY A 463 -21.20 0.99 -1.41
CA GLY A 463 -22.49 0.64 -0.82
C GLY A 463 -23.47 1.81 -0.90
N GLY A 464 -24.76 1.51 -0.98
CA GLY A 464 -25.83 2.49 -0.96
C GLY A 464 -26.04 3.06 0.45
N ALA A 465 -26.41 4.33 0.55
CA ALA A 465 -26.76 4.93 1.85
C ALA A 465 -28.07 4.35 2.37
N GLY A 466 -28.19 4.20 3.69
CA GLY A 466 -29.45 3.91 4.36
C GLY A 466 -30.42 5.09 4.24
N GLY A 467 -31.72 4.79 4.20
CA GLY A 467 -32.77 5.79 4.12
C GLY A 467 -33.06 6.45 5.47
N ASN A 468 -33.46 7.71 5.46
CA ASN A 468 -33.91 8.39 6.68
C ASN A 468 -35.29 7.87 7.12
N ALA A 469 -35.52 7.81 8.43
CA ALA A 469 -36.82 7.55 9.03
C ALA A 469 -37.76 8.75 8.87
N ALA A 470 -39.06 8.52 9.06
CA ALA A 470 -40.06 9.58 9.03
C ALA A 470 -39.87 10.59 10.19
N PRO A 471 -40.20 11.89 9.99
CA PRO A 471 -40.04 12.93 11.02
C PRO A 471 -40.82 12.67 12.31
N GLY A 472 -41.89 11.88 12.28
CA GLY A 472 -42.69 11.55 13.44
C GLY A 472 -42.24 10.31 14.22
N GLY A 473 -41.20 9.59 13.74
CA GLY A 473 -40.58 8.47 14.44
C GLY A 473 -40.20 7.29 13.53
N GLY A 474 -39.32 6.41 14.02
CA GLY A 474 -38.74 5.26 13.31
C GLY A 474 -37.21 5.22 13.39
N THR A 475 -36.56 4.11 13.04
CA THR A 475 -35.10 3.99 12.95
C THR A 475 -34.61 4.33 11.54
N GLY A 476 -33.45 4.98 11.41
CA GLY A 476 -32.81 5.11 10.11
C GLY A 476 -32.41 3.73 9.57
N GLY A 477 -32.42 3.57 8.25
CA GLY A 477 -31.98 2.33 7.61
C GLY A 477 -30.46 2.20 7.64
N ASP A 478 -29.95 0.97 7.59
CA ASP A 478 -28.52 0.73 7.61
C ASP A 478 -27.89 1.03 6.24
N GLY A 479 -26.62 1.44 6.23
CA GLY A 479 -25.83 1.59 5.02
C GLY A 479 -25.44 0.25 4.42
N GLY A 480 -25.48 0.13 3.09
CA GLY A 480 -24.98 -1.04 2.38
C GLY A 480 -23.45 -1.12 2.46
N GLY A 481 -22.89 -2.32 2.48
CA GLY A 481 -21.44 -2.53 2.41
C GLY A 481 -20.88 -2.22 1.02
N GLY A 482 -19.61 -1.80 0.97
CA GLY A 482 -18.86 -1.64 -0.26
C GLY A 482 -18.47 -2.98 -0.87
N GLY A 483 -18.42 -3.05 -2.20
CA GLY A 483 -17.98 -4.24 -2.92
C GLY A 483 -16.46 -4.42 -2.84
N ASP A 484 -16.00 -5.66 -2.95
CA ASP A 484 -14.57 -5.96 -2.98
C ASP A 484 -13.95 -5.56 -4.33
N SER A 485 -12.64 -5.27 -4.32
CA SER A 485 -11.88 -5.13 -5.57
C SER A 485 -11.75 -6.48 -6.28
N GLY A 486 -11.46 -6.45 -7.57
CA GLY A 486 -10.96 -7.64 -8.26
C GLY A 486 -9.59 -8.07 -7.73
N ALA A 487 -9.16 -9.28 -8.13
CA ALA A 487 -7.89 -9.90 -7.73
C ALA A 487 -6.63 -9.11 -8.14
N MET A 488 -6.74 -8.19 -9.09
CA MET A 488 -5.73 -7.20 -9.48
C MET A 488 -6.29 -5.77 -9.45
N GLY A 489 -7.47 -5.61 -8.83
CA GLY A 489 -8.10 -4.33 -8.56
C GLY A 489 -7.30 -3.54 -7.53
N SER A 490 -7.48 -2.21 -7.56
CA SER A 490 -6.67 -1.32 -6.73
C SER A 490 -7.39 -0.87 -5.46
N THR A 491 -8.72 -0.79 -5.48
CA THR A 491 -9.49 -0.30 -4.33
C THR A 491 -10.78 -1.09 -4.09
N GLY A 492 -11.07 -1.40 -2.82
CA GLY A 492 -12.40 -1.81 -2.39
C GLY A 492 -13.36 -0.63 -2.34
N GLY A 493 -14.66 -0.91 -2.42
CA GLY A 493 -15.72 0.09 -2.39
C GLY A 493 -15.94 0.66 -0.99
N ARG A 494 -16.31 1.94 -0.88
CA ARG A 494 -16.68 2.54 0.42
C ARG A 494 -18.02 1.97 0.89
N GLY A 495 -18.18 1.75 2.19
CA GLY A 495 -19.50 1.47 2.79
C GLY A 495 -20.43 2.69 2.72
N GLY A 496 -21.73 2.44 2.59
CA GLY A 496 -22.77 3.46 2.61
C GLY A 496 -23.01 3.99 4.02
N ASP A 497 -23.35 5.26 4.14
CA ASP A 497 -23.67 5.87 5.44
C ASP A 497 -25.06 5.41 5.92
N GLY A 498 -25.25 5.29 7.23
CA GLY A 498 -26.54 4.96 7.83
C GLY A 498 -27.51 6.15 7.78
N GLY A 499 -28.80 5.83 7.71
CA GLY A 499 -29.88 6.83 7.66
C GLY A 499 -30.14 7.51 9.01
N ALA A 500 -30.64 8.74 8.99
CA ALA A 500 -31.04 9.43 10.21
C ALA A 500 -32.41 8.94 10.71
N GLY A 501 -32.63 8.95 12.03
CA GLY A 501 -33.93 8.58 12.59
C GLY A 501 -34.04 8.86 14.08
N SER A 502 -35.06 8.27 14.70
CA SER A 502 -35.20 8.25 16.17
C SER A 502 -33.96 7.61 16.76
N ASN A 503 -33.62 6.40 16.29
CA ASN A 503 -32.25 5.90 16.33
C ASN A 503 -31.66 6.01 14.91
N GLY A 504 -30.38 6.35 14.81
CA GLY A 504 -29.67 6.30 13.53
C GLY A 504 -29.44 4.86 13.08
N GLY A 505 -29.42 4.65 11.76
CA GLY A 505 -29.01 3.37 11.16
C GLY A 505 -27.49 3.22 11.19
N ASP A 506 -27.00 1.98 11.15
CA ASP A 506 -25.58 1.68 11.16
C ASP A 506 -24.94 2.00 9.79
N GLY A 507 -23.66 2.36 9.78
CA GLY A 507 -22.86 2.52 8.57
C GLY A 507 -22.43 1.17 7.99
N GLY A 508 -22.43 1.06 6.66
CA GLY A 508 -21.98 -0.14 5.96
C GLY A 508 -20.47 -0.36 6.04
N GLY A 509 -20.02 -1.61 6.03
CA GLY A 509 -18.59 -1.93 5.97
C GLY A 509 -17.95 -1.56 4.63
N GLY A 510 -16.67 -1.19 4.63
CA GLY A 510 -15.88 -1.00 3.42
C GLY A 510 -15.47 -2.33 2.79
N GLY A 511 -15.42 -2.37 1.46
CA GLY A 511 -14.97 -3.53 0.70
C GLY A 511 -13.46 -3.75 0.79
N SER A 512 -13.03 -5.00 0.71
CA SER A 512 -11.62 -5.38 0.78
C SER A 512 -10.93 -5.25 -0.57
N ALA A 513 -9.61 -5.10 -0.54
CA ALA A 513 -8.76 -5.10 -1.73
C ALA A 513 -7.71 -6.21 -1.65
N ASN A 514 -7.81 -7.20 -2.55
CA ASN A 514 -6.85 -8.30 -2.65
C ASN A 514 -6.10 -8.20 -3.98
N SER A 515 -4.81 -7.87 -3.96
CA SER A 515 -3.99 -7.71 -5.16
C SER A 515 -2.94 -8.79 -5.29
N TYR A 516 -3.02 -9.57 -6.37
CA TYR A 516 -1.96 -10.44 -6.89
C TYR A 516 -1.05 -9.71 -7.90
N GLY A 517 -1.34 -8.43 -8.18
CA GLY A 517 -0.63 -7.62 -9.17
C GLY A 517 0.49 -6.75 -8.58
N THR A 518 0.90 -5.75 -9.35
CA THR A 518 1.90 -4.74 -8.96
C THR A 518 1.28 -3.38 -8.63
N THR A 519 -0.04 -3.30 -8.59
CA THR A 519 -0.82 -2.10 -8.24
C THR A 519 -1.08 -2.04 -6.74
N ASN A 520 -1.19 -0.83 -6.20
CA ASN A 520 -1.56 -0.59 -4.81
C ASN A 520 -2.92 -1.23 -4.51
N ALA A 521 -3.07 -1.77 -3.30
CA ALA A 521 -4.34 -2.26 -2.79
C ALA A 521 -4.81 -1.35 -1.66
N ALA A 522 -6.01 -0.80 -1.77
CA ALA A 522 -6.62 0.02 -0.73
C ALA A 522 -8.01 -0.51 -0.36
N GLY A 523 -8.20 -0.88 0.91
CA GLY A 523 -9.52 -1.22 1.42
C GLY A 523 -10.44 0.02 1.40
N GLY A 524 -11.72 -0.20 1.16
CA GLY A 524 -12.72 0.86 1.22
C GLY A 524 -12.93 1.35 2.65
N ALA A 525 -13.22 2.65 2.84
CA ALA A 525 -13.59 3.14 4.16
C ALA A 525 -14.98 2.64 4.57
N GLY A 526 -15.22 2.48 5.88
CA GLY A 526 -16.54 2.24 6.42
C GLY A 526 -17.45 3.45 6.28
N GLY A 527 -18.76 3.20 6.22
CA GLY A 527 -19.80 4.23 6.24
C GLY A 527 -19.98 4.84 7.62
N VAL A 528 -20.40 6.10 7.67
CA VAL A 528 -20.70 6.79 8.93
C VAL A 528 -22.05 6.32 9.47
N GLY A 529 -22.18 6.17 10.79
CA GLY A 529 -23.45 5.88 11.43
C GLY A 529 -24.43 7.06 11.33
N GLY A 530 -25.71 6.76 11.13
CA GLY A 530 -26.76 7.76 11.01
C GLY A 530 -27.01 8.52 12.31
N ALA A 531 -27.55 9.75 12.20
CA ALA A 531 -27.87 10.54 13.37
C ALA A 531 -29.18 10.09 14.05
N GLY A 532 -29.15 9.98 15.37
CA GLY A 532 -30.33 9.84 16.23
C GLY A 532 -30.95 11.19 16.60
N THR A 533 -32.25 11.20 16.89
CA THR A 533 -32.96 12.43 17.31
C THR A 533 -32.48 12.96 18.67
N ARG A 534 -32.07 14.23 18.72
CA ARG A 534 -31.68 14.92 19.95
C ARG A 534 -32.92 15.33 20.77
N GLY A 535 -32.97 15.01 22.06
CA GLY A 535 -34.03 15.40 23.01
C GLY A 535 -35.12 14.36 23.31
N ALA A 536 -35.25 13.27 22.53
CA ALA A 536 -36.36 12.31 22.64
C ALA A 536 -35.94 10.85 22.94
N GLY A 537 -34.70 10.60 23.35
CA GLY A 537 -34.17 9.27 23.70
C GLY A 537 -33.50 8.48 22.57
N GLY A 538 -33.32 9.09 21.40
CA GLY A 538 -32.61 8.52 20.26
C GLY A 538 -31.12 8.25 20.44
N VAL A 539 -30.63 7.12 19.93
CA VAL A 539 -29.21 6.73 19.89
C VAL A 539 -28.64 6.93 18.48
N GLY A 540 -27.40 7.40 18.35
CA GLY A 540 -26.71 7.46 17.06
C GLY A 540 -26.35 6.06 16.54
N GLY A 541 -26.40 5.87 15.22
CA GLY A 541 -26.02 4.61 14.58
C GLY A 541 -24.52 4.34 14.70
N SER A 542 -24.10 3.08 14.65
CA SER A 542 -22.69 2.73 14.68
C SER A 542 -22.01 2.96 13.33
N GLY A 543 -20.71 3.25 13.33
CA GLY A 543 -19.91 3.37 12.11
C GLY A 543 -19.52 2.00 11.55
N GLY A 544 -19.42 1.89 10.22
CA GLY A 544 -19.01 0.67 9.54
C GLY A 544 -17.52 0.39 9.64
N ALA A 545 -17.10 -0.87 9.63
CA ALA A 545 -15.68 -1.21 9.61
C ALA A 545 -15.01 -0.86 8.26
N GLY A 546 -13.74 -0.50 8.29
CA GLY A 546 -12.93 -0.33 7.07
C GLY A 546 -12.54 -1.68 6.44
N GLY A 547 -12.44 -1.70 5.11
CA GLY A 547 -12.05 -2.89 4.35
C GLY A 547 -10.57 -3.22 4.47
N ALA A 548 -10.23 -4.50 4.34
CA ALA A 548 -8.83 -4.94 4.40
C ALA A 548 -8.08 -4.67 3.09
N ALA A 549 -6.75 -4.61 3.15
CA ALA A 549 -5.89 -4.51 1.97
C ALA A 549 -4.76 -5.54 2.01
N ASN A 550 -4.72 -6.43 1.02
CA ASN A 550 -3.77 -7.53 0.96
C ASN A 550 -2.99 -7.49 -0.36
N ILE A 551 -1.66 -7.41 -0.28
CA ILE A 551 -0.76 -7.66 -1.42
C ILE A 551 -0.24 -9.08 -1.30
N LEU A 552 -0.64 -9.97 -2.21
CA LEU A 552 -0.29 -11.39 -2.15
C LEU A 552 0.94 -11.73 -3.02
N ASN A 553 1.38 -10.81 -3.86
CA ASN A 553 2.50 -11.00 -4.77
C ASN A 553 3.86 -10.67 -4.11
N GLY A 554 4.68 -11.72 -3.97
CA GLY A 554 6.03 -11.67 -3.40
C GLY A 554 7.00 -10.67 -4.03
N ALA A 555 6.82 -10.35 -5.31
CA ALA A 555 7.69 -9.45 -6.06
C ALA A 555 7.15 -8.01 -6.15
N SER A 556 5.97 -7.75 -5.57
CA SER A 556 5.29 -6.46 -5.72
C SER A 556 5.91 -5.38 -4.83
N THR A 557 6.13 -4.20 -5.38
CA THR A 557 6.52 -2.99 -4.64
C THR A 557 5.32 -2.12 -4.27
N ALA A 558 4.10 -2.64 -4.46
CA ALA A 558 2.85 -1.93 -4.23
C ALA A 558 2.58 -1.68 -2.74
N THR A 559 1.84 -0.62 -2.46
CA THR A 559 1.41 -0.27 -1.11
C THR A 559 0.07 -0.93 -0.77
N ALA A 560 -0.01 -1.56 0.41
CA ALA A 560 -1.26 -2.03 1.03
C ALA A 560 -1.78 -0.95 1.98
N THR A 561 -3.02 -0.48 1.80
CA THR A 561 -3.66 0.54 2.65
C THR A 561 -5.02 0.06 3.16
N GLY A 562 -5.14 -0.27 4.44
CA GLY A 562 -6.43 -0.62 5.04
C GLY A 562 -7.39 0.57 5.04
N GLY A 563 -8.68 0.31 4.85
CA GLY A 563 -9.72 1.35 4.88
C GLY A 563 -9.92 1.92 6.28
N ALA A 564 -10.24 3.20 6.42
CA ALA A 564 -10.58 3.77 7.72
C ALA A 564 -11.95 3.24 8.21
N GLY A 565 -12.11 3.09 9.52
CA GLY A 565 -13.41 2.85 10.14
C GLY A 565 -14.32 4.08 10.02
N GLY A 566 -15.61 3.85 9.88
CA GLY A 566 -16.63 4.91 9.87
C GLY A 566 -16.84 5.50 11.25
N ALA A 567 -17.15 6.79 11.32
CA ALA A 567 -17.51 7.44 12.58
C ALA A 567 -18.89 6.97 13.07
N GLY A 568 -19.10 6.95 14.38
CA GLY A 568 -20.42 6.78 14.96
C GLY A 568 -21.29 8.02 14.77
N GLY A 569 -22.60 7.81 14.68
CA GLY A 569 -23.58 8.88 14.54
C GLY A 569 -23.83 9.64 15.84
N ASP A 570 -24.21 10.91 15.74
CA ASP A 570 -24.62 11.70 16.90
C ASP A 570 -26.01 11.30 17.40
N GLY A 571 -26.28 11.45 18.69
CA GLY A 571 -27.60 11.18 19.27
C GLY A 571 -27.79 11.82 20.65
N ASN A 572 -28.74 11.29 21.44
CA ASN A 572 -28.72 11.53 22.89
C ASN A 572 -27.60 10.75 23.52
N ASP A 573 -27.48 9.48 23.14
CA ASP A 573 -26.26 8.70 23.24
C ASP A 573 -25.59 8.66 21.86
N GLY A 574 -24.28 8.83 21.82
CA GLY A 574 -23.50 8.73 20.60
C GLY A 574 -23.34 7.28 20.15
N GLY A 575 -23.36 7.06 18.84
CA GLY A 575 -23.09 5.75 18.24
C GLY A 575 -21.61 5.39 18.33
N ASN A 576 -21.31 4.10 18.42
CA ASN A 576 -19.94 3.60 18.41
C ASN A 576 -19.33 3.70 17.01
N ALA A 577 -18.02 3.91 16.91
CA ALA A 577 -17.36 3.93 15.62
C ALA A 577 -16.98 2.54 15.11
N GLY A 578 -16.69 2.45 13.80
CA GLY A 578 -16.19 1.25 13.16
C GLY A 578 -14.68 1.08 13.31
N ALA A 579 -14.22 -0.17 13.28
CA ALA A 579 -12.79 -0.49 13.29
C ALA A 579 -12.11 -0.16 11.94
N GLY A 580 -10.82 0.17 11.99
CA GLY A 580 -9.99 0.31 10.80
C GLY A 580 -9.65 -1.04 10.15
N GLY A 581 -9.51 -1.04 8.83
CA GLY A 581 -9.18 -2.21 8.04
C GLY A 581 -7.73 -2.64 8.19
N ALA A 582 -7.50 -3.95 8.21
CA ALA A 582 -6.16 -4.52 8.25
C ALA A 582 -5.40 -4.30 6.93
N ALA A 583 -4.07 -4.26 6.98
CA ALA A 583 -3.22 -4.20 5.80
C ALA A 583 -2.09 -5.24 5.90
N SER A 584 -1.93 -6.07 4.87
CA SER A 584 -0.90 -7.12 4.83
C SER A 584 -0.18 -7.14 3.49
N THR A 585 1.14 -7.39 3.50
CA THR A 585 1.92 -7.54 2.27
C THR A 585 2.86 -8.73 2.31
N ASN A 586 2.80 -9.53 1.25
CA ASN A 586 3.85 -10.47 0.86
C ASN A 586 4.90 -9.78 -0.01
N GLY A 587 4.73 -8.51 -0.40
CA GLY A 587 5.66 -7.77 -1.26
C GLY A 587 6.74 -7.01 -0.48
N THR A 588 7.35 -6.02 -1.13
CA THR A 588 8.37 -5.12 -0.57
C THR A 588 7.92 -3.67 -0.44
N GLY A 589 6.69 -3.37 -0.87
CA GLY A 589 6.09 -2.03 -0.76
C GLY A 589 5.53 -1.73 0.63
N ASN A 590 5.02 -0.50 0.80
CA ASN A 590 4.57 0.00 2.10
C ASN A 590 3.28 -0.68 2.59
N VAL A 591 3.08 -0.67 3.92
CA VAL A 591 1.83 -1.12 4.56
C VAL A 591 1.33 -0.01 5.47
N ALA A 592 0.08 0.39 5.29
CA ALA A 592 -0.60 1.38 6.11
C ALA A 592 -1.95 0.82 6.55
N ALA A 593 -2.08 0.38 7.80
CA ALA A 593 -3.38 -0.09 8.29
C ALA A 593 -4.36 1.08 8.50
N GLY A 594 -5.65 0.79 8.40
CA GLY A 594 -6.70 1.79 8.56
C GLY A 594 -6.81 2.28 10.01
N ALA A 595 -7.10 3.57 10.20
CA ALA A 595 -7.45 4.08 11.52
C ALA A 595 -8.88 3.66 11.90
N GLY A 596 -9.14 3.48 13.20
CA GLY A 596 -10.50 3.38 13.71
C GLY A 596 -11.27 4.68 13.57
N GLY A 597 -12.59 4.60 13.42
CA GLY A 597 -13.44 5.79 13.36
C GLY A 597 -13.62 6.45 14.73
N ASP A 598 -14.08 7.70 14.74
CA ASP A 598 -14.40 8.41 15.98
C ASP A 598 -15.82 8.09 16.47
N GLY A 599 -16.01 7.99 17.78
CA GLY A 599 -17.32 7.81 18.39
C GLY A 599 -18.21 9.03 18.22
N GLY A 600 -19.52 8.81 18.06
CA GLY A 600 -20.49 9.89 17.90
C GLY A 600 -20.72 10.68 19.19
N THR A 601 -21.23 11.91 19.07
CA THR A 601 -21.50 12.75 20.25
C THR A 601 -22.86 12.44 20.89
N GLY A 602 -22.86 12.33 22.21
CA GLY A 602 -24.05 12.18 23.05
C GLY A 602 -24.52 13.53 23.58
N SER A 603 -25.62 14.06 23.04
CA SER A 603 -26.11 15.39 23.43
C SER A 603 -26.79 15.47 24.80
N ILE A 604 -27.15 14.32 25.40
CA ILE A 604 -27.76 14.24 26.74
C ILE A 604 -27.09 13.15 27.58
N GLY A 605 -26.85 11.98 26.99
CA GLY A 605 -26.26 10.83 27.66
C GLY A 605 -24.79 10.65 27.29
N THR A 606 -24.41 9.42 26.96
CA THR A 606 -23.00 9.03 26.81
C THR A 606 -22.48 9.26 25.39
N GLY A 607 -21.23 9.69 25.25
CA GLY A 607 -20.56 9.67 23.95
C GLY A 607 -20.27 8.24 23.49
N GLY A 608 -20.22 8.03 22.17
CA GLY A 608 -19.93 6.72 21.59
C GLY A 608 -18.46 6.30 21.71
N THR A 609 -18.17 5.01 21.69
CA THR A 609 -16.76 4.55 21.75
C THR A 609 -16.07 4.73 20.40
N GLY A 610 -14.78 5.10 20.42
CA GLY A 610 -13.92 5.11 19.24
C GLY A 610 -13.62 3.69 18.75
N GLY A 611 -13.38 3.56 17.44
CA GLY A 611 -13.11 2.28 16.79
C GLY A 611 -11.67 1.83 16.97
N ALA A 612 -11.42 0.52 16.96
CA ALA A 612 -10.05 0.00 17.00
C ALA A 612 -9.31 0.29 15.69
N GLY A 613 -8.00 0.51 15.74
CA GLY A 613 -7.14 0.60 14.57
C GLY A 613 -6.90 -0.75 13.90
N GLY A 614 -6.67 -0.75 12.58
CA GLY A 614 -6.39 -1.95 11.81
C GLY A 614 -5.02 -2.54 12.09
N ALA A 615 -4.88 -3.86 11.97
CA ALA A 615 -3.58 -4.54 12.08
C ALA A 615 -2.74 -4.33 10.81
N ALA A 616 -1.43 -4.23 10.96
CA ALA A 616 -0.47 -4.19 9.86
C ALA A 616 0.43 -5.44 9.90
N GLU A 617 0.75 -6.01 8.73
CA GLU A 617 1.54 -7.24 8.63
C GLU A 617 2.49 -7.24 7.41
N ILE A 618 3.73 -7.72 7.61
CA ILE A 618 4.70 -8.02 6.53
C ILE A 618 5.15 -9.48 6.61
N ASN A 619 5.00 -10.18 5.48
CA ASN A 619 5.31 -11.61 5.31
C ASN A 619 6.45 -11.87 4.30
N ASN A 620 7.38 -10.91 4.13
CA ASN A 620 8.46 -10.99 3.14
C ASN A 620 9.84 -10.64 3.73
N ASP A 621 10.83 -11.51 3.52
CA ASP A 621 12.23 -11.32 3.93
C ASP A 621 12.94 -10.16 3.23
N ALA A 622 12.54 -9.82 2.00
CA ALA A 622 13.13 -8.74 1.22
C ALA A 622 12.54 -7.35 1.55
N SER A 623 11.49 -7.28 2.36
CA SER A 623 10.90 -6.00 2.75
C SER A 623 11.81 -5.22 3.69
N THR A 624 11.88 -3.91 3.50
CA THR A 624 12.69 -2.99 4.32
C THR A 624 11.85 -1.88 4.95
N VAL A 625 10.52 -1.96 4.83
CA VAL A 625 9.59 -0.92 5.28
C VAL A 625 9.21 -1.14 6.73
N SER A 626 9.47 -0.14 7.58
CA SER A 626 8.97 -0.14 8.96
C SER A 626 7.44 -0.07 8.99
N LEU A 627 6.86 -0.93 9.82
CA LEU A 627 5.44 -1.21 9.90
C LEU A 627 4.81 -0.44 11.06
N VAL A 628 3.67 0.19 10.85
CA VAL A 628 2.89 0.84 11.91
C VAL A 628 1.45 0.35 11.87
N GLY A 629 0.95 -0.13 13.02
CA GLY A 629 -0.47 -0.47 13.17
C GLY A 629 -1.38 0.76 13.08
N GLY A 630 -2.66 0.58 12.75
CA GLY A 630 -3.62 1.67 12.63
C GLY A 630 -3.86 2.34 13.98
N ALA A 631 -4.10 3.65 14.01
CA ALA A 631 -4.49 4.33 15.24
C ALA A 631 -5.93 3.96 15.63
N GLY A 632 -6.19 3.84 16.93
CA GLY A 632 -7.55 3.79 17.47
C GLY A 632 -8.22 5.16 17.35
N GLY A 633 -9.53 5.17 17.11
CA GLY A 633 -10.31 6.39 16.98
C GLY A 633 -10.67 7.01 18.33
N HIS A 634 -11.04 8.28 18.30
CA HIS A 634 -11.38 9.04 19.51
C HIS A 634 -12.75 8.62 20.05
N GLY A 635 -12.90 8.59 21.38
CA GLY A 635 -14.21 8.49 22.00
C GLY A 635 -15.01 9.77 21.79
N GLY A 636 -16.31 9.63 21.55
CA GLY A 636 -17.20 10.76 21.36
C GLY A 636 -17.46 11.53 22.66
N ASP A 637 -17.73 12.82 22.55
CA ASP A 637 -18.12 13.64 23.69
C ASP A 637 -19.55 13.30 24.14
N GLY A 638 -19.79 13.28 25.45
CA GLY A 638 -21.12 13.07 26.02
C GLY A 638 -21.47 14.18 27.02
N ALA A 639 -22.71 14.65 26.97
CA ALA A 639 -23.20 15.61 27.96
C ALA A 639 -23.20 15.00 29.38
N ALA A 640 -23.43 13.68 29.50
CA ALA A 640 -23.21 12.93 30.73
C ALA A 640 -21.77 12.40 30.81
N ASP A 641 -21.50 11.25 30.20
CA ASP A 641 -20.19 10.59 30.22
C ASP A 641 -19.55 10.60 28.83
N GLY A 642 -18.23 10.81 28.75
CA GLY A 642 -17.49 10.69 27.50
C GLY A 642 -17.33 9.22 27.07
N GLY A 643 -17.31 8.99 25.76
CA GLY A 643 -17.05 7.67 25.19
C GLY A 643 -15.58 7.24 25.33
N ALA A 644 -15.31 5.95 25.41
CA ALA A 644 -13.93 5.44 25.46
C ALA A 644 -13.24 5.60 24.09
N GLY A 645 -11.93 5.86 24.09
CA GLY A 645 -11.11 5.80 22.89
C GLY A 645 -10.90 4.35 22.42
N GLY A 646 -10.71 4.16 21.13
CA GLY A 646 -10.46 2.84 20.54
C GLY A 646 -9.02 2.36 20.72
N ASP A 647 -8.80 1.05 20.74
CA ASP A 647 -7.46 0.49 20.84
C ASP A 647 -6.66 0.68 19.52
N GLY A 648 -5.35 0.83 19.63
CA GLY A 648 -4.44 0.84 18.48
C GLY A 648 -4.27 -0.56 17.87
N GLY A 649 -4.11 -0.61 16.55
CA GLY A 649 -3.91 -1.86 15.80
C GLY A 649 -2.53 -2.47 16.01
N GLY A 650 -2.45 -3.80 15.92
CA GLY A 650 -1.17 -4.51 16.03
C GLY A 650 -0.25 -4.33 14.81
N ALA A 651 1.05 -4.56 15.00
CA ALA A 651 2.04 -4.61 13.92
C ALA A 651 2.85 -5.90 13.99
N SER A 652 2.87 -6.70 12.91
CA SER A 652 3.65 -7.95 12.84
C SER A 652 4.60 -7.98 11.65
N ILE A 653 5.85 -8.34 11.91
CA ILE A 653 6.83 -8.73 10.91
C ILE A 653 7.19 -10.19 11.15
N ASP A 654 6.73 -11.07 10.27
CA ASP A 654 6.87 -12.53 10.43
C ASP A 654 8.09 -13.10 9.67
N SER A 655 8.92 -12.23 9.12
CA SER A 655 10.09 -12.62 8.32
C SER A 655 11.40 -12.39 9.06
N ALA A 656 12.22 -13.43 9.14
CA ALA A 656 13.47 -13.43 9.91
C ALA A 656 14.60 -12.65 9.21
N GLY A 657 14.49 -12.43 7.90
CA GLY A 657 15.46 -11.64 7.13
C GLY A 657 15.27 -10.13 7.19
N SER A 658 14.10 -9.66 7.65
CA SER A 658 13.76 -8.24 7.66
C SER A 658 14.62 -7.45 8.65
N ARG A 659 14.95 -6.20 8.30
CA ARG A 659 15.60 -5.22 9.19
C ARG A 659 14.67 -4.07 9.58
N ALA A 660 13.39 -4.18 9.22
CA ALA A 660 12.40 -3.16 9.46
C ALA A 660 11.88 -3.21 10.90
N ASP A 661 11.43 -2.06 11.40
CA ASP A 661 10.86 -1.95 12.73
C ASP A 661 9.35 -2.23 12.70
N ALA A 662 8.82 -2.88 13.74
CA ALA A 662 7.39 -3.04 13.94
C ALA A 662 6.94 -2.10 15.06
N THR A 663 5.95 -1.24 14.79
CA THR A 663 5.38 -0.32 15.79
C THR A 663 3.87 -0.52 15.90
N GLY A 664 3.38 -0.83 17.09
CA GLY A 664 1.94 -0.89 17.34
C GLY A 664 1.27 0.47 17.11
N GLY A 665 0.02 0.48 16.69
CA GLY A 665 -0.76 1.69 16.52
C GLY A 665 -1.06 2.38 17.85
N ASN A 666 -1.26 3.69 17.84
CA ASN A 666 -1.60 4.42 19.06
C ASN A 666 -3.07 4.17 19.46
N GLY A 667 -3.35 4.11 20.75
CA GLY A 667 -4.72 4.13 21.28
C GLY A 667 -5.35 5.52 21.10
N GLY A 668 -6.65 5.54 20.85
CA GLY A 668 -7.45 6.76 20.72
C GLY A 668 -7.70 7.42 22.07
N THR A 669 -7.92 8.73 22.07
CA THR A 669 -8.24 9.45 23.31
C THR A 669 -9.69 9.22 23.72
N GLY A 670 -9.98 9.25 25.02
CA GLY A 670 -11.36 9.26 25.52
C GLY A 670 -12.06 10.60 25.24
N GLY A 671 -13.39 10.57 25.10
CA GLY A 671 -14.22 11.75 24.89
C GLY A 671 -14.51 12.52 26.19
N ILE A 672 -14.97 13.76 26.05
CA ILE A 672 -15.28 14.63 27.20
C ILE A 672 -16.64 14.25 27.78
N GLY A 673 -16.71 14.10 29.11
CA GLY A 673 -17.95 13.97 29.87
C GLY A 673 -18.37 15.31 30.48
N GLY A 674 -19.54 15.83 30.15
CA GLY A 674 -20.00 17.14 30.63
C GLY A 674 -20.27 17.16 32.13
N THR A 675 -21.21 16.34 32.59
CA THR A 675 -21.61 16.25 34.02
C THR A 675 -21.11 15.00 34.73
N GLY A 676 -20.58 14.03 34.00
CA GLY A 676 -20.16 12.72 34.50
C GLY A 676 -18.66 12.45 34.31
N HIS A 677 -18.33 11.22 33.96
CA HIS A 677 -16.97 10.74 33.75
C HIS A 677 -16.42 11.15 32.39
N GLY A 678 -15.17 11.58 32.33
CA GLY A 678 -14.41 11.57 31.09
C GLY A 678 -14.25 10.14 30.57
N GLY A 679 -14.28 9.95 29.26
CA GLY A 679 -14.10 8.63 28.65
C GLY A 679 -12.70 8.06 28.91
N GLY A 680 -12.58 6.74 28.99
CA GLY A 680 -11.26 6.10 29.09
C GLY A 680 -10.45 6.24 27.81
N GLY A 681 -9.13 6.36 27.91
CA GLY A 681 -8.24 6.27 26.75
C GLY A 681 -8.10 4.83 26.25
N GLY A 682 -7.94 4.67 24.94
CA GLY A 682 -7.72 3.37 24.30
C GLY A 682 -6.30 2.83 24.54
N SER A 683 -6.14 1.52 24.46
CA SER A 683 -4.84 0.86 24.62
C SER A 683 -3.98 1.06 23.37
N GLY A 684 -2.66 1.12 23.52
CA GLY A 684 -1.73 1.04 22.40
C GLY A 684 -1.66 -0.39 21.82
N GLY A 685 -1.45 -0.49 20.52
CA GLY A 685 -1.33 -1.77 19.82
C GLY A 685 -0.03 -2.50 20.13
N SER A 686 -0.04 -3.83 20.00
CA SER A 686 1.14 -4.67 20.20
C SER A 686 2.04 -4.71 18.94
N ALA A 687 3.35 -4.83 19.13
CA ALA A 687 4.31 -5.06 18.06
C ALA A 687 5.00 -6.41 18.18
N VAL A 688 5.13 -7.11 17.06
CA VAL A 688 5.84 -8.40 16.93
C VAL A 688 6.86 -8.29 15.80
N ASN A 689 8.11 -8.65 16.07
CA ASN A 689 9.18 -8.66 15.07
C ASN A 689 10.00 -9.96 15.13
N HIS A 690 10.05 -10.70 14.04
CA HIS A 690 10.88 -11.92 13.90
C HIS A 690 12.26 -11.65 13.27
N GLY A 691 12.50 -10.44 12.78
CA GLY A 691 13.72 -10.03 12.09
C GLY A 691 14.73 -9.29 12.96
N ALA A 692 15.66 -8.58 12.31
CA ALA A 692 16.72 -7.82 12.97
C ALA A 692 16.34 -6.40 13.36
N GLY A 693 15.16 -5.91 12.99
CA GLY A 693 14.65 -4.61 13.41
C GLY A 693 14.00 -4.63 14.78
N ASP A 694 13.64 -3.46 15.29
CA ASP A 694 13.10 -3.28 16.63
C ASP A 694 11.58 -3.51 16.67
N ALA A 695 11.05 -3.80 17.87
CA ALA A 695 9.61 -3.87 18.15
C ALA A 695 9.24 -2.79 19.17
N PHE A 696 8.29 -1.93 18.82
CA PHE A 696 7.80 -0.82 19.65
C PHE A 696 6.31 -0.97 19.91
N GLY A 697 5.90 -1.06 21.18
CA GLY A 697 4.50 -0.98 21.54
C GLY A 697 3.89 0.36 21.14
N GLY A 698 2.63 0.38 20.76
CA GLY A 698 1.89 1.61 20.45
C GLY A 698 1.65 2.46 21.68
N ALA A 699 1.58 3.78 21.51
CA ALA A 699 1.32 4.68 22.62
C ALA A 699 -0.12 4.51 23.14
N ALA A 700 -0.30 4.60 24.46
CA ALA A 700 -1.61 4.65 25.08
C ALA A 700 -2.36 5.94 24.73
N GLY A 701 -3.69 5.84 24.59
CA GLY A 701 -4.58 6.99 24.49
C GLY A 701 -4.79 7.66 25.86
N THR A 702 -4.92 8.97 25.89
CA THR A 702 -5.26 9.70 27.13
C THR A 702 -6.74 9.56 27.46
N GLY A 703 -7.10 9.57 28.75
CA GLY A 703 -8.50 9.74 29.15
C GLY A 703 -9.07 11.08 28.67
N GLY A 704 -10.40 11.18 28.65
CA GLY A 704 -11.13 12.41 28.39
C GLY A 704 -11.33 13.24 29.66
N ALA A 705 -11.67 14.51 29.52
CA ALA A 705 -11.97 15.38 30.66
C ALA A 705 -13.40 15.13 31.18
N GLY A 706 -13.64 15.40 32.47
CA GLY A 706 -14.99 15.37 33.04
C GLY A 706 -15.09 15.89 34.47
N VAL A 707 -16.27 15.73 35.08
CA VAL A 707 -16.43 15.94 36.53
C VAL A 707 -15.52 14.98 37.26
N VAL A 708 -15.60 13.70 36.91
CA VAL A 708 -14.59 12.70 37.24
C VAL A 708 -13.66 12.53 36.03
N GLY A 709 -12.36 12.48 36.26
CA GLY A 709 -11.38 12.29 35.20
C GLY A 709 -11.52 10.93 34.51
N GLY A 710 -11.26 10.88 33.21
CA GLY A 710 -11.16 9.65 32.43
C GLY A 710 -9.86 8.90 32.69
N ASN A 711 -9.94 7.58 32.69
CA ASN A 711 -8.78 6.71 32.89
C ASN A 711 -7.83 6.77 31.69
N GLY A 712 -6.52 6.69 31.93
CA GLY A 712 -5.51 6.56 30.88
C GLY A 712 -5.52 5.14 30.28
N GLY A 713 -5.25 5.07 28.97
CA GLY A 713 -5.12 3.80 28.25
C GLY A 713 -3.84 3.03 28.60
N TRP A 714 -3.82 1.75 28.28
CA TRP A 714 -2.67 0.88 28.52
C TRP A 714 -1.64 1.02 27.40
N GLY A 715 -0.35 0.96 27.73
CA GLY A 715 0.72 0.99 26.74
C GLY A 715 0.80 -0.31 25.95
N GLY A 716 1.09 -0.23 24.65
CA GLY A 716 1.24 -1.40 23.79
C GLY A 716 2.43 -2.28 24.17
N ALA A 717 2.29 -3.60 23.97
CA ALA A 717 3.36 -4.56 24.24
C ALA A 717 4.31 -4.72 23.04
N ALA A 718 5.55 -5.14 23.29
CA ALA A 718 6.55 -5.41 22.26
C ALA A 718 7.17 -6.80 22.41
N TYR A 719 7.21 -7.56 21.33
CA TYR A 719 7.78 -8.91 21.28
C TYR A 719 8.79 -8.99 20.13
N ASN A 720 10.04 -9.29 20.44
CA ASN A 720 11.09 -9.48 19.45
C ASN A 720 11.62 -10.92 19.50
N TYR A 721 11.41 -11.66 18.42
CA TYR A 721 11.88 -13.04 18.21
C TYR A 721 13.18 -13.10 17.40
N GLY A 722 13.67 -11.97 16.88
CA GLY A 722 14.91 -11.88 16.11
C GLY A 722 16.03 -11.23 16.91
N THR A 723 16.70 -10.21 16.34
CA THR A 723 17.91 -9.61 16.96
C THR A 723 17.75 -8.14 17.35
N GLY A 724 16.59 -7.53 17.13
CA GLY A 724 16.33 -6.15 17.53
C GLY A 724 15.78 -6.04 18.95
N ASN A 725 15.64 -4.81 19.42
CA ASN A 725 15.12 -4.46 20.73
C ASN A 725 13.61 -4.68 20.82
N ALA A 726 13.11 -4.83 22.04
CA ALA A 726 11.68 -4.80 22.35
C ALA A 726 11.43 -3.66 23.34
N THR A 727 10.59 -2.70 22.97
CA THR A 727 10.24 -1.54 23.81
C THR A 727 8.73 -1.45 23.97
N GLY A 728 8.20 -1.78 25.14
CA GLY A 728 6.80 -1.57 25.49
C GLY A 728 6.53 -0.08 25.74
N ALA A 729 5.33 0.40 25.39
CA ALA A 729 4.98 1.80 25.57
C ALA A 729 4.54 2.10 27.01
N ALA A 730 4.69 3.34 27.47
CA ALA A 730 4.15 3.76 28.74
C ALA A 730 2.61 3.78 28.72
N GLY A 731 2.00 3.52 29.88
CA GLY A 731 0.58 3.78 30.10
C GLY A 731 0.30 5.27 30.16
N ALA A 732 -0.86 5.71 29.67
CA ALA A 732 -1.23 7.11 29.70
C ALA A 732 -1.62 7.53 31.13
N ALA A 733 -1.40 8.81 31.46
CA ALA A 733 -1.92 9.37 32.69
C ALA A 733 -3.46 9.43 32.66
N GLY A 734 -4.08 9.24 33.83
CA GLY A 734 -5.48 9.59 34.02
C GLY A 734 -5.64 11.11 33.99
N THR A 735 -6.80 11.60 33.52
CA THR A 735 -7.05 13.03 33.50
C THR A 735 -7.55 13.55 34.84
N ASN A 736 -7.38 14.85 35.05
CA ASN A 736 -7.85 15.49 36.28
C ASN A 736 -9.39 15.60 36.28
N GLY A 737 -9.99 15.30 37.43
CA GLY A 737 -11.39 15.61 37.70
C GLY A 737 -11.56 17.09 37.97
N THR A 738 -12.50 17.74 37.30
CA THR A 738 -12.73 19.19 37.48
C THR A 738 -13.38 19.52 38.82
N THR A 739 -14.31 18.67 39.28
CA THR A 739 -15.05 18.81 40.55
C THR A 739 -15.32 17.47 41.25
N GLY A 740 -14.86 16.35 40.69
CA GLY A 740 -14.91 15.00 41.23
C GLY A 740 -13.52 14.35 41.26
N ALA A 741 -13.46 13.01 41.41
CA ALA A 741 -12.21 12.28 41.52
C ALA A 741 -11.36 12.34 40.23
N GLY A 742 -10.05 12.21 40.37
CA GLY A 742 -9.15 12.06 39.23
C GLY A 742 -9.25 10.68 38.58
N GLY A 743 -8.95 10.61 37.28
CA GLY A 743 -8.94 9.35 36.53
C GLY A 743 -7.74 8.47 36.89
N ALA A 744 -7.89 7.16 36.76
CA ALA A 744 -6.78 6.24 36.99
C ALA A 744 -5.74 6.27 35.86
N GLY A 745 -4.47 6.07 36.19
CA GLY A 745 -3.40 5.89 35.20
C GLY A 745 -3.43 4.52 34.54
N GLY A 746 -3.01 4.44 33.27
CA GLY A 746 -2.95 3.20 32.51
C GLY A 746 -1.71 2.35 32.81
N THR A 747 -1.77 1.05 32.54
CA THR A 747 -0.62 0.16 32.73
C THR A 747 0.43 0.33 31.63
N GLY A 748 1.71 0.14 31.97
CA GLY A 748 2.79 0.11 31.00
C GLY A 748 2.83 -1.19 30.20
N GLY A 749 3.19 -1.10 28.93
CA GLY A 749 3.28 -2.23 28.01
C GLY A 749 4.46 -3.17 28.32
N ALA A 750 4.25 -4.46 28.11
CA ALA A 750 5.30 -5.47 28.29
C ALA A 750 6.35 -5.42 27.18
N ALA A 751 7.56 -5.93 27.47
CA ALA A 751 8.63 -6.06 26.49
C ALA A 751 9.34 -7.41 26.61
N SER A 752 9.43 -8.15 25.52
CA SER A 752 10.04 -9.48 25.52
C SER A 752 11.03 -9.65 24.37
N VAL A 753 12.25 -10.08 24.68
CA VAL A 753 13.23 -10.59 23.71
C VAL A 753 13.30 -12.11 23.84
N LEU A 754 12.86 -12.85 22.82
CA LEU A 754 12.67 -14.30 22.90
C LEU A 754 13.77 -15.11 22.19
N ASN A 755 14.74 -14.44 21.55
CA ASN A 755 15.87 -15.09 20.92
C ASN A 755 17.05 -15.23 21.88
N SER A 756 17.47 -16.47 22.13
CA SER A 756 18.55 -16.76 23.07
C SER A 756 19.94 -16.30 22.64
N ALA A 757 20.14 -16.07 21.35
CA ALA A 757 21.39 -15.53 20.81
C ALA A 757 21.41 -14.00 20.72
N SER A 758 20.27 -13.33 20.98
CA SER A 758 20.16 -11.87 20.81
C SER A 758 20.91 -11.11 21.91
N THR A 759 21.53 -9.98 21.53
CA THR A 759 22.12 -9.00 22.45
C THR A 759 21.20 -7.80 22.68
N ALA A 760 19.96 -7.88 22.23
CA ALA A 760 19.02 -6.75 22.25
C ALA A 760 18.43 -6.49 23.63
N THR A 761 17.94 -5.26 23.81
CA THR A 761 17.37 -4.79 25.07
C THR A 761 15.86 -4.99 25.11
N ALA A 762 15.36 -5.53 26.22
CA ALA A 762 13.94 -5.52 26.55
C ALA A 762 13.64 -4.36 27.53
N THR A 763 12.88 -3.36 27.09
CA THR A 763 12.49 -2.19 27.89
C THR A 763 10.97 -2.14 27.99
N SER A 764 10.39 -2.47 29.13
CA SER A 764 8.94 -2.35 29.31
C SER A 764 8.54 -0.92 29.67
N GLY A 765 7.27 -0.58 29.43
CA GLY A 765 6.75 0.76 29.66
C GLY A 765 6.49 1.07 31.13
N SER A 766 6.59 2.33 31.52
CA SER A 766 6.15 2.77 32.85
C SER A 766 4.63 2.83 32.96
N GLY A 767 4.10 2.70 34.17
CA GLY A 767 2.70 2.99 34.46
C GLY A 767 2.40 4.49 34.36
N GLY A 768 1.18 4.82 33.95
CA GLY A 768 0.68 6.19 33.90
C GLY A 768 0.36 6.73 35.30
N ALA A 769 0.55 8.03 35.50
CA ALA A 769 0.15 8.70 36.73
C ALA A 769 -1.38 8.76 36.87
N GLY A 770 -1.87 8.76 38.12
CA GLY A 770 -3.26 9.07 38.40
C GLY A 770 -3.54 10.57 38.27
N GLY A 771 -4.74 10.94 37.83
CA GLY A 771 -5.16 12.34 37.72
C GLY A 771 -5.49 12.97 39.08
N ASP A 772 -5.41 14.29 39.17
CA ASP A 772 -5.82 15.03 40.36
C ASP A 772 -7.35 15.17 40.44
N GLY A 773 -7.91 15.36 41.62
CA GLY A 773 -9.36 15.57 41.79
C GLY A 773 -9.79 15.89 43.22
N THR A 774 -11.07 15.66 43.54
CA THR A 774 -11.54 15.67 44.94
C THR A 774 -10.85 14.57 45.72
N ASP A 775 -10.84 13.36 45.16
CA ASP A 775 -9.92 12.27 45.49
C ASP A 775 -8.93 12.13 44.33
N GLY A 776 -7.69 11.78 44.64
CA GLY A 776 -6.67 11.50 43.64
C GLY A 776 -6.92 10.17 42.95
N GLY A 777 -6.71 10.13 41.63
CA GLY A 777 -6.77 8.90 40.85
C GLY A 777 -5.63 7.95 41.19
N ASN A 778 -5.89 6.64 41.15
CA ASN A 778 -4.86 5.63 41.33
C ASN A 778 -3.95 5.56 40.11
N ALA A 779 -2.67 5.30 40.30
CA ALA A 779 -1.73 5.16 39.20
C ALA A 779 -1.71 3.76 38.59
N GLY A 780 -1.19 3.66 37.36
CA GLY A 780 -1.02 2.39 36.66
C GLY A 780 0.26 1.67 37.04
N SER A 781 0.28 0.35 36.84
CA SER A 781 1.47 -0.48 37.05
C SER A 781 2.48 -0.36 35.91
N GLY A 782 3.77 -0.51 36.21
CA GLY A 782 4.82 -0.68 35.20
C GLY A 782 4.71 -2.02 34.47
N GLY A 783 5.19 -2.07 33.24
CA GLY A 783 5.14 -3.24 32.37
C GLY A 783 6.17 -4.30 32.74
N PHE A 784 5.89 -5.55 32.37
CA PHE A 784 6.82 -6.67 32.57
C PHE A 784 7.90 -6.71 31.47
N ALA A 785 9.15 -6.93 31.86
CA ALA A 785 10.26 -7.13 30.94
C ALA A 785 10.77 -8.58 31.00
N TYR A 786 11.04 -9.17 29.84
CA TYR A 786 11.52 -10.55 29.69
C TYR A 786 12.66 -10.65 28.68
N THR A 787 13.68 -11.44 28.97
CA THR A 787 14.68 -11.79 27.97
C THR A 787 15.16 -13.24 28.09
N SER A 788 15.13 -13.95 26.96
CA SER A 788 15.92 -15.18 26.76
C SER A 788 17.32 -14.88 26.22
N GLY A 789 17.63 -13.62 25.86
CA GLY A 789 18.90 -13.21 25.26
C GLY A 789 19.98 -12.83 26.29
N THR A 790 20.98 -12.09 25.82
CA THR A 790 22.13 -11.62 26.63
C THR A 790 22.19 -10.10 26.79
N GLY A 791 21.25 -9.38 26.16
CA GLY A 791 21.16 -7.92 26.23
C GLY A 791 20.53 -7.39 27.52
N ASN A 792 20.37 -6.08 27.58
CA ASN A 792 19.89 -5.39 28.78
C ASN A 792 18.40 -5.64 29.04
N ILE A 793 17.97 -5.52 30.29
CA ILE A 793 16.56 -5.63 30.69
C ILE A 793 16.19 -4.46 31.59
N VAL A 794 15.12 -3.75 31.24
CA VAL A 794 14.64 -2.58 31.97
C VAL A 794 13.15 -2.75 32.23
N ALA A 795 12.81 -3.00 33.49
CA ALA A 795 11.42 -3.07 33.92
C ALA A 795 10.84 -1.67 34.17
N GLY A 796 9.57 -1.49 33.79
CA GLY A 796 8.85 -0.23 33.93
C GLY A 796 8.59 0.12 35.39
N ALA A 797 8.73 1.39 35.75
CA ALA A 797 8.29 1.89 37.04
C ALA A 797 6.75 1.98 37.10
N GLY A 798 6.17 1.85 38.30
CA GLY A 798 4.78 2.22 38.54
C GLY A 798 4.58 3.73 38.45
N GLY A 799 3.37 4.17 38.08
CA GLY A 799 3.05 5.59 38.04
C GLY A 799 2.79 6.18 39.42
N ASP A 800 2.84 7.51 39.53
CA ASP A 800 2.52 8.22 40.77
C ASP A 800 1.02 8.45 40.93
N GLY A 801 0.51 8.31 42.15
CA GLY A 801 -0.89 8.57 42.48
C GLY A 801 -1.23 10.07 42.38
N GLY A 802 -2.46 10.36 41.95
CA GLY A 802 -2.94 11.74 41.80
C GLY A 802 -3.21 12.44 43.13
N THR A 803 -3.29 13.76 43.12
CA THR A 803 -3.56 14.54 44.32
C THR A 803 -5.06 14.68 44.60
N GLY A 804 -5.46 14.45 45.86
CA GLY A 804 -6.81 14.68 46.38
C GLY A 804 -6.92 16.05 47.04
N SER A 805 -7.55 16.99 46.37
CA SER A 805 -7.66 18.39 46.82
C SER A 805 -8.57 18.58 48.04
N THR A 806 -9.55 17.69 48.24
CA THR A 806 -10.49 17.74 49.37
C THR A 806 -10.62 16.41 50.12
N GLY A 807 -10.22 15.31 49.51
CA GLY A 807 -10.30 13.96 50.05
C GLY A 807 -8.94 13.27 50.05
N VAL A 808 -8.91 11.99 49.68
CA VAL A 808 -7.72 11.13 49.80
C VAL A 808 -6.83 11.24 48.57
N GLY A 809 -5.52 11.10 48.75
CA GLY A 809 -4.57 10.96 47.64
C GLY A 809 -4.67 9.58 46.98
N GLY A 810 -4.37 9.52 45.68
CA GLY A 810 -4.42 8.27 44.92
C GLY A 810 -3.26 7.32 45.26
N THR A 811 -3.44 6.02 45.09
CA THR A 811 -2.35 5.05 45.34
C THR A 811 -1.33 5.05 44.20
N GLY A 812 -0.04 4.92 44.53
CA GLY A 812 1.02 4.69 43.57
C GLY A 812 0.95 3.29 42.94
N GLY A 813 1.41 3.18 41.70
CA GLY A 813 1.35 1.96 40.91
C GLY A 813 2.47 0.99 41.25
N SER A 814 2.25 -0.32 41.05
CA SER A 814 3.32 -1.30 41.24
C SER A 814 4.37 -1.22 40.14
N GLY A 815 5.64 -1.43 40.48
CA GLY A 815 6.72 -1.60 39.52
C GLY A 815 6.59 -2.92 38.74
N GLY A 816 7.09 -2.92 37.51
CA GLY A 816 7.10 -4.08 36.62
C GLY A 816 8.14 -5.13 37.01
N GLY A 817 7.88 -6.39 36.68
CA GLY A 817 8.85 -7.48 36.87
C GLY A 817 9.94 -7.49 35.80
N ALA A 818 11.12 -8.02 36.16
CA ALA A 818 12.22 -8.28 35.23
C ALA A 818 12.61 -9.77 35.29
N ASP A 819 12.61 -10.45 34.15
CA ASP A 819 12.91 -11.88 34.06
C ASP A 819 14.01 -12.19 33.03
N ILE A 820 15.04 -12.92 33.45
CA ILE A 820 16.14 -13.41 32.62
C ILE A 820 16.14 -14.94 32.58
N ASN A 821 15.84 -15.49 31.41
CA ASN A 821 15.94 -16.92 31.12
C ASN A 821 17.15 -17.26 30.24
N ASN A 822 18.35 -16.80 30.66
CA ASN A 822 19.61 -17.12 29.98
C ASN A 822 20.80 -17.13 30.95
N GLY A 823 21.50 -18.26 31.01
CA GLY A 823 22.66 -18.44 31.90
C GLY A 823 23.93 -17.73 31.45
N VAL A 824 23.99 -17.26 30.20
CA VAL A 824 25.15 -16.55 29.62
C VAL A 824 25.03 -15.04 29.79
N SER A 825 23.87 -14.53 30.20
CA SER A 825 23.66 -13.10 30.40
C SER A 825 24.64 -12.52 31.42
N THR A 826 25.10 -11.29 31.18
CA THR A 826 26.04 -10.56 32.06
C THR A 826 25.42 -9.29 32.66
N VAL A 827 24.16 -9.01 32.35
CA VAL A 827 23.45 -7.83 32.82
C VAL A 827 22.77 -8.14 34.15
N VAL A 828 22.96 -7.26 35.14
CA VAL A 828 22.29 -7.38 36.44
C VAL A 828 20.86 -6.85 36.33
N PRO A 829 19.82 -7.68 36.49
CA PRO A 829 18.44 -7.23 36.43
C PRO A 829 18.01 -6.54 37.73
N GLN A 830 17.12 -5.55 37.58
CA GLN A 830 16.40 -4.95 38.70
C GLN A 830 14.93 -4.77 38.34
N GLY A 831 14.05 -5.11 39.29
CA GLY A 831 12.61 -4.89 39.15
C GLY A 831 12.29 -3.39 39.12
N GLY A 832 11.19 -3.03 38.48
CA GLY A 832 10.75 -1.64 38.40
C GLY A 832 10.45 -1.07 39.78
N ALA A 833 10.69 0.22 39.99
CA ALA A 833 10.27 0.89 41.22
C ALA A 833 8.74 1.01 41.28
N GLY A 834 8.15 0.90 42.46
CA GLY A 834 6.78 1.30 42.71
C GLY A 834 6.66 2.82 42.66
N GLY A 835 5.53 3.32 42.19
CA GLY A 835 5.26 4.76 42.13
C GLY A 835 4.85 5.34 43.48
N HIS A 836 4.97 6.65 43.62
CA HIS A 836 4.66 7.35 44.86
C HIS A 836 3.15 7.48 45.06
N GLY A 837 2.71 7.46 46.31
CA GLY A 837 1.33 7.79 46.68
C GLY A 837 1.07 9.30 46.53
N GLY A 838 -0.13 9.64 46.08
CA GLY A 838 -0.56 11.02 45.90
C GLY A 838 -0.82 11.74 47.23
N ALA A 839 -0.65 13.06 47.24
CA ALA A 839 -1.01 13.87 48.40
C ALA A 839 -2.54 13.99 48.52
N GLY A 840 -3.09 13.94 49.74
CA GLY A 840 -4.51 14.14 50.00
C GLY A 840 -4.75 15.20 51.08
N ALA A 841 -5.83 15.98 50.93
CA ALA A 841 -6.25 16.94 51.94
C ALA A 841 -6.67 16.25 53.25
N THR A 842 -7.26 15.05 53.16
CA THR A 842 -7.50 14.18 54.32
C THR A 842 -6.33 13.21 54.51
N ASP A 843 -6.32 12.10 53.78
CA ASP A 843 -5.32 11.03 53.90
C ASP A 843 -4.44 10.98 52.65
N GLY A 844 -3.15 10.73 52.84
CA GLY A 844 -2.23 10.48 51.73
C GLY A 844 -2.43 9.10 51.11
N GLY A 845 -2.19 8.98 49.81
CA GLY A 845 -2.26 7.70 49.11
C GLY A 845 -1.10 6.77 49.47
N ALA A 846 -1.33 5.46 49.41
CA ALA A 846 -0.27 4.48 49.64
C ALA A 846 0.74 4.47 48.47
N GLY A 847 2.02 4.26 48.78
CA GLY A 847 3.05 4.01 47.77
C GLY A 847 2.92 2.63 47.13
N GLY A 848 3.31 2.51 45.87
CA GLY A 848 3.22 1.29 45.09
C GLY A 848 4.28 0.25 45.47
N ALA A 849 3.99 -1.02 45.26
CA ALA A 849 4.97 -2.09 45.48
C ALA A 849 6.08 -2.08 44.42
N GLY A 850 7.31 -2.43 44.79
CA GLY A 850 8.40 -2.67 43.85
C GLY A 850 8.18 -3.96 43.05
N GLY A 851 8.66 -3.98 41.80
CA GLY A 851 8.57 -5.12 40.92
C GLY A 851 9.52 -6.26 41.31
N PHE A 852 9.18 -7.49 40.94
CA PHE A 852 10.05 -8.64 41.19
C PHE A 852 11.22 -8.70 40.19
N THR A 853 12.21 -9.52 40.52
CA THR A 853 13.27 -9.91 39.59
C THR A 853 13.50 -11.40 39.67
N GLU A 854 13.52 -12.06 38.51
CA GLU A 854 13.69 -13.50 38.40
C GLU A 854 14.85 -13.84 37.45
N ILE A 855 15.66 -14.81 37.86
CA ILE A 855 16.72 -15.41 37.06
C ILE A 855 16.47 -16.91 37.05
N ASP A 856 15.94 -17.40 35.93
CA ASP A 856 15.52 -18.80 35.77
C ASP A 856 16.70 -19.77 35.64
N SER A 857 17.81 -19.31 35.04
CA SER A 857 18.90 -20.20 34.68
C SER A 857 19.79 -20.55 35.88
N SER A 858 19.88 -21.84 36.18
CA SER A 858 20.78 -22.38 37.21
C SER A 858 22.28 -22.18 36.91
N ALA A 859 22.63 -21.89 35.65
CA ALA A 859 24.00 -21.59 35.25
C ALA A 859 24.42 -20.14 35.49
N SER A 860 23.46 -19.24 35.80
CA SER A 860 23.74 -17.81 35.98
C SER A 860 24.48 -17.53 37.29
N ALA A 861 25.33 -16.49 37.30
CA ALA A 861 25.99 -15.95 38.49
C ALA A 861 25.52 -14.52 38.82
N LEU A 862 24.50 -14.03 38.12
CA LEU A 862 23.97 -12.67 38.28
C LEU A 862 23.20 -12.52 39.59
N THR A 863 23.14 -11.30 40.11
CA THR A 863 22.34 -10.97 41.30
C THR A 863 20.94 -10.53 40.87
N ALA A 864 19.90 -11.13 41.45
CA ALA A 864 18.51 -10.72 41.27
C ALA A 864 18.14 -9.72 42.37
N THR A 865 17.81 -8.48 42.01
CA THR A 865 17.44 -7.44 42.97
C THR A 865 16.01 -6.95 42.73
N GLY A 866 15.12 -7.15 43.68
CA GLY A 866 13.76 -6.61 43.61
C GLY A 866 13.75 -5.08 43.49
N GLY A 867 12.71 -4.54 42.86
CA GLY A 867 12.51 -3.10 42.70
C GLY A 867 12.21 -2.39 44.02
N ALA A 868 12.47 -1.09 44.10
CA ALA A 868 12.13 -0.31 45.29
C ALA A 868 10.60 -0.11 45.41
N GLY A 869 10.05 -0.12 46.62
CA GLY A 869 8.70 0.37 46.88
C GLY A 869 8.63 1.89 46.79
N GLY A 870 7.49 2.42 46.36
CA GLY A 870 7.26 3.86 46.28
C GLY A 870 6.90 4.47 47.63
N ASP A 871 7.18 5.75 47.82
CA ASP A 871 6.86 6.44 49.08
C ASP A 871 5.35 6.71 49.21
N GLY A 872 4.87 6.76 50.45
CA GLY A 872 3.49 7.17 50.75
C GLY A 872 3.29 8.67 50.56
N GLY A 873 2.09 9.06 50.14
CA GLY A 873 1.71 10.45 49.93
C GLY A 873 1.43 11.20 51.23
N ASN A 874 1.51 12.53 51.19
CA ASN A 874 1.23 13.35 52.36
C ASN A 874 -0.28 13.50 52.60
N GLY A 875 -0.74 13.30 53.84
CA GLY A 875 -2.10 13.60 54.29
C GLY A 875 -2.16 14.95 55.00
N GLY A 876 -3.17 15.77 54.70
CA GLY A 876 -3.35 17.07 55.35
C GLY A 876 -3.84 16.93 56.79
N THR A 877 -5.14 16.74 56.97
CA THR A 877 -5.77 16.61 58.31
C THR A 877 -5.80 15.18 58.85
N GLY A 878 -5.54 14.19 58.01
CA GLY A 878 -5.64 12.77 58.30
C GLY A 878 -4.29 12.06 58.36
N HIS A 879 -4.22 10.84 57.85
CA HIS A 879 -3.05 9.96 57.91
C HIS A 879 -2.12 10.22 56.72
N GLY A 880 -0.81 10.22 56.96
CA GLY A 880 0.15 10.03 55.89
C GLY A 880 -0.07 8.66 55.24
N GLY A 881 0.12 8.57 53.92
CA GLY A 881 0.01 7.31 53.20
C GLY A 881 1.09 6.31 53.63
N SER A 882 0.80 5.02 53.56
CA SER A 882 1.80 3.99 53.85
C SER A 882 2.84 3.89 52.74
N GLY A 883 4.09 3.63 53.10
CA GLY A 883 5.14 3.31 52.14
C GLY A 883 4.90 1.97 51.43
N GLY A 884 5.35 1.88 50.19
CA GLY A 884 5.23 0.70 49.35
C GLY A 884 6.16 -0.43 49.77
N VAL A 885 5.72 -1.67 49.51
CA VAL A 885 6.51 -2.87 49.78
C VAL A 885 7.65 -2.99 48.76
N GLY A 886 8.86 -3.33 49.21
CA GLY A 886 9.98 -3.64 48.32
C GLY A 886 9.73 -4.91 47.49
N GLY A 887 10.23 -4.94 46.26
CA GLY A 887 10.06 -6.04 45.32
C GLY A 887 10.78 -7.32 45.73
N VAL A 888 10.40 -8.45 45.11
CA VAL A 888 10.98 -9.76 45.43
C VAL A 888 12.18 -10.06 44.52
N GLY A 889 13.30 -10.52 45.09
CA GLY A 889 14.42 -11.07 44.30
C GLY A 889 14.39 -12.60 44.28
N ILE A 890 14.45 -13.21 43.09
CA ILE A 890 14.40 -14.67 42.88
C ILE A 890 15.61 -15.10 42.05
N ASN A 891 16.40 -16.05 42.55
CA ASN A 891 17.59 -16.55 41.86
C ASN A 891 17.67 -18.08 41.88
N ASN A 892 17.69 -18.70 40.70
CA ASN A 892 17.83 -20.15 40.57
C ASN A 892 19.30 -20.59 40.32
N GLY A 893 20.23 -19.65 40.17
CA GLY A 893 21.65 -19.87 39.91
C GLY A 893 22.58 -19.64 41.11
N SER A 894 23.84 -19.31 40.83
CA SER A 894 24.89 -19.15 41.84
C SER A 894 25.02 -17.73 42.41
N GLY A 895 24.34 -16.76 41.78
CA GLY A 895 24.34 -15.37 42.24
C GLY A 895 23.34 -15.11 43.36
N LYS A 896 23.35 -13.88 43.90
CA LYS A 896 22.53 -13.52 45.07
C LYS A 896 21.07 -13.23 44.70
N ALA A 897 20.17 -13.42 45.65
CA ALA A 897 18.82 -12.90 45.64
C ALA A 897 18.71 -11.80 46.71
N ILE A 898 18.28 -10.60 46.31
CA ILE A 898 18.17 -9.43 47.18
C ILE A 898 16.76 -8.85 47.04
N GLY A 899 16.06 -8.70 48.17
CA GLY A 899 14.78 -8.02 48.18
C GLY A 899 14.94 -6.52 47.94
N GLY A 900 13.93 -5.89 47.34
CA GLY A 900 13.94 -4.45 47.07
C GLY A 900 13.80 -3.59 48.33
N ALA A 901 14.29 -2.35 48.26
CA ALA A 901 14.11 -1.39 49.33
C ALA A 901 12.63 -1.01 49.49
N PRO A 902 12.12 -0.80 50.71
CA PRO A 902 10.77 -0.28 50.93
C PRO A 902 10.68 1.22 50.66
N GLY A 903 9.46 1.70 50.43
CA GLY A 903 9.16 3.14 50.45
C GLY A 903 8.95 3.66 51.87
N VAL A 904 9.20 4.96 52.08
CA VAL A 904 8.90 5.61 53.37
C VAL A 904 7.41 5.96 53.46
N GLY A 905 6.87 6.04 54.68
CA GLY A 905 5.54 6.59 54.89
C GLY A 905 5.46 8.06 54.51
N GLY A 906 4.26 8.56 54.22
CA GLY A 906 3.99 9.97 53.99
C GLY A 906 3.80 10.75 55.29
N SER A 907 3.89 12.08 55.26
CA SER A 907 3.62 12.91 56.44
C SER A 907 2.12 13.17 56.63
N GLY A 908 1.67 13.39 57.86
CA GLY A 908 0.27 13.76 58.14
C GLY A 908 -0.02 14.10 59.61
N ALA A 909 -1.28 14.33 59.95
CA ALA A 909 -1.69 14.49 61.35
C ALA A 909 -1.33 13.20 62.12
N VAL A 910 -1.71 12.05 61.58
CA VAL A 910 -1.11 10.76 61.93
C VAL A 910 0.01 10.46 60.91
N GLY A 911 1.18 10.05 61.39
CA GLY A 911 2.29 9.68 60.52
C GLY A 911 1.95 8.44 59.68
N GLY A 912 2.43 8.39 58.45
CA GLY A 912 2.28 7.23 57.58
C GLY A 912 3.20 6.08 57.98
N ASP A 913 2.69 4.86 57.82
CA ASP A 913 3.44 3.64 58.10
C ASP A 913 4.58 3.44 57.10
N GLY A 914 5.72 2.93 57.57
CA GLY A 914 6.83 2.54 56.71
C GLY A 914 6.50 1.30 55.87
N GLY A 915 7.01 1.26 54.64
CA GLY A 915 6.88 0.10 53.76
C GLY A 915 7.65 -1.13 54.26
N GLN A 916 7.13 -2.30 53.92
CA GLN A 916 7.76 -3.59 54.21
C GLN A 916 8.96 -3.82 53.28
N GLY A 917 10.07 -4.33 53.81
CA GLY A 917 11.23 -4.70 53.00
C GLY A 917 10.94 -5.87 52.05
N GLY A 918 11.55 -5.88 50.88
CA GLY A 918 11.35 -6.93 49.88
C GLY A 918 11.91 -8.29 50.31
N ALA A 919 11.25 -9.36 49.88
CA ALA A 919 11.67 -10.73 50.14
C ALA A 919 12.73 -11.22 49.14
N ALA A 920 13.49 -12.24 49.51
CA ALA A 920 14.49 -12.89 48.65
C ALA A 920 14.36 -14.42 48.67
N TYR A 921 14.34 -15.03 47.49
CA TYR A 921 14.28 -16.48 47.28
C TYR A 921 15.48 -16.95 46.46
N SER A 922 16.21 -17.93 46.97
CA SER A 922 17.31 -18.59 46.24
C SER A 922 17.06 -20.09 46.17
N SER A 923 16.86 -20.57 44.95
CA SER A 923 16.76 -22.00 44.62
C SER A 923 18.08 -22.57 44.12
N GLY A 924 19.10 -21.73 43.95
CA GLY A 924 20.43 -22.14 43.51
C GLY A 924 21.44 -22.20 44.66
N THR A 925 22.64 -21.65 44.48
CA THR A 925 23.74 -21.71 45.45
C THR A 925 24.18 -20.36 46.01
N GLY A 926 23.49 -19.27 45.65
CA GLY A 926 23.81 -17.93 46.15
C GLY A 926 22.97 -17.50 47.35
N ASP A 927 23.45 -16.48 48.06
CA ASP A 927 22.81 -15.94 49.28
C ASP A 927 21.45 -15.30 49.00
N ALA A 928 20.53 -15.38 49.97
CA ALA A 928 19.27 -14.65 49.96
C ALA A 928 19.28 -13.58 51.07
N THR A 929 19.04 -12.32 50.71
CA THR A 929 18.99 -11.20 51.65
C THR A 929 17.67 -10.44 51.52
N GLY A 930 16.83 -10.53 52.54
CA GLY A 930 15.64 -9.70 52.67
C GLY A 930 16.03 -8.26 53.01
N SER A 931 15.31 -7.29 52.47
CA SER A 931 15.61 -5.87 52.70
C SER A 931 15.06 -5.39 54.03
N ALA A 932 15.68 -4.35 54.60
CA ALA A 932 15.17 -3.69 55.81
C ALA A 932 13.79 -3.08 55.57
N GLY A 933 12.95 -2.98 56.60
CA GLY A 933 11.71 -2.20 56.60
C GLY A 933 11.97 -0.71 56.73
N ALA A 934 11.09 0.12 56.16
CA ALA A 934 11.22 1.57 56.24
C ALA A 934 10.75 2.09 57.61
N ALA A 935 11.27 3.24 58.01
CA ALA A 935 10.75 3.92 59.19
C ALA A 935 9.35 4.49 58.93
N GLY A 936 8.49 4.45 59.94
CA GLY A 936 7.26 5.23 59.97
C GLY A 936 7.59 6.72 60.15
N THR A 937 6.76 7.59 59.59
CA THR A 937 6.98 9.03 59.73
C THR A 937 6.41 9.58 61.02
N ALA A 938 6.96 10.71 61.45
CA ALA A 938 6.42 11.41 62.61
C ALA A 938 5.03 11.99 62.30
N GLY A 939 4.12 11.88 63.26
CA GLY A 939 2.87 12.62 63.22
C GLY A 939 3.13 14.11 63.41
N THR A 940 2.38 14.99 62.75
CA THR A 940 2.52 16.44 62.95
C THR A 940 1.77 16.90 64.21
N THR A 941 0.57 16.36 64.43
CA THR A 941 -0.27 16.62 65.61
C THR A 941 -0.80 15.36 66.29
N GLY A 942 -0.74 14.19 65.67
CA GLY A 942 -1.30 12.92 66.14
C GLY A 942 -0.24 11.83 66.34
N VAL A 943 -0.66 10.56 66.27
CA VAL A 943 0.22 9.39 66.50
C VAL A 943 1.27 9.27 65.39
N GLY A 944 2.49 8.83 65.73
CA GLY A 944 3.50 8.50 64.72
C GLY A 944 3.18 7.22 63.96
N GLY A 945 3.64 7.10 62.71
CA GLY A 945 3.39 5.91 61.88
C GLY A 945 4.17 4.69 62.38
N ALA A 946 3.66 3.49 62.14
CA ALA A 946 4.37 2.26 62.46
C ALA A 946 5.58 2.05 61.53
N GLY A 947 6.62 1.40 62.04
CA GLY A 947 7.75 0.95 61.23
C GLY A 947 7.34 -0.24 60.35
N GLY A 948 7.83 -0.26 59.11
CA GLY A 948 7.65 -1.41 58.22
C GLY A 948 8.44 -2.61 58.70
N GLY A 949 7.94 -3.82 58.49
CA GLY A 949 8.69 -5.03 58.79
C GLY A 949 9.81 -5.30 57.78
N GLY A 950 10.79 -6.10 58.20
CA GLY A 950 11.89 -6.56 57.37
C GLY A 950 11.46 -7.68 56.42
N GLY A 951 12.06 -7.71 55.23
CA GLY A 951 11.82 -8.71 54.22
C GLY A 951 12.35 -10.09 54.61
N GLY A 952 11.62 -11.14 54.19
CA GLY A 952 12.03 -12.53 54.43
C GLY A 952 13.14 -12.99 53.48
N ALA A 953 13.97 -13.93 53.93
CA ALA A 953 14.99 -14.58 53.11
C ALA A 953 14.85 -16.10 53.14
N TYR A 954 14.85 -16.73 51.97
CA TYR A 954 14.56 -18.15 51.80
C TYR A 954 15.60 -18.82 50.89
N ILE A 955 16.36 -19.77 51.43
CA ILE A 955 17.13 -20.74 50.65
C ILE A 955 16.32 -22.03 50.57
N VAL A 956 15.87 -22.39 49.37
CA VAL A 956 15.01 -23.58 49.16
C VAL A 956 15.77 -24.79 48.59
N ASN A 957 17.06 -24.62 48.30
CA ASN A 957 17.92 -25.70 47.82
C ASN A 957 18.63 -26.42 48.97
N SER A 958 18.31 -27.69 49.19
CA SER A 958 18.89 -28.52 50.25
C SER A 958 20.38 -28.81 50.07
N ALA A 959 20.91 -28.66 48.86
CA ALA A 959 22.33 -28.81 48.57
C ALA A 959 23.14 -27.52 48.74
N SER A 960 22.48 -26.38 49.00
CA SER A 960 23.13 -25.07 49.07
C SER A 960 23.89 -24.86 50.38
N THR A 961 25.02 -24.15 50.30
CA THR A 961 25.78 -23.64 51.46
C THR A 961 25.50 -22.15 51.72
N ALA A 962 24.56 -21.56 50.99
CA ALA A 962 24.29 -20.13 51.02
C ALA A 962 23.57 -19.68 52.30
N ASN A 963 23.72 -18.40 52.62
CA ASN A 963 23.11 -17.81 53.81
C ASN A 963 21.77 -17.13 53.48
N ALA A 964 20.78 -17.34 54.35
CA ALA A 964 19.55 -16.55 54.40
C ALA A 964 19.70 -15.46 55.47
N THR A 965 19.56 -14.20 55.08
CA THR A 965 19.58 -13.04 56.01
C THR A 965 18.26 -12.28 55.91
N GLY A 966 17.45 -12.31 56.96
CA GLY A 966 16.22 -11.54 57.06
C GLY A 966 16.51 -10.06 57.29
N GLY A 967 15.67 -9.18 56.75
CA GLY A 967 15.82 -7.74 56.89
C GLY A 967 15.49 -7.25 58.30
N ILE A 968 16.08 -6.15 58.75
CA ILE A 968 15.70 -5.51 60.02
C ILE A 968 14.35 -4.82 59.92
N GLY A 969 13.59 -4.78 61.01
CA GLY A 969 12.36 -3.99 61.12
C GLY A 969 12.66 -2.49 61.17
N GLY A 970 11.83 -1.71 60.51
CA GLY A 970 11.89 -0.25 60.51
C GLY A 970 11.47 0.34 61.85
N ASN A 971 11.97 1.54 62.15
CA ASN A 971 11.60 2.23 63.39
C ASN A 971 10.21 2.86 63.28
N GLY A 972 9.47 2.88 64.39
CA GLY A 972 8.23 3.65 64.51
C GLY A 972 8.51 5.16 64.54
N GLY A 973 7.59 5.93 63.96
CA GLY A 973 7.64 7.38 63.91
C GLY A 973 7.31 8.03 65.25
N ASP A 974 7.87 9.20 65.50
CA ASP A 974 7.58 9.97 66.71
C ASP A 974 6.16 10.56 66.69
N GLY A 975 5.54 10.70 67.86
CA GLY A 975 4.28 11.39 68.03
C GLY A 975 4.38 12.88 67.73
N GLY A 976 3.27 13.48 67.31
CA GLY A 976 3.18 14.88 66.92
C GLY A 976 2.94 15.86 68.05
N THR A 977 3.04 17.14 67.74
CA THR A 977 3.10 18.26 68.71
C THR A 977 1.89 18.38 69.66
N ALA A 978 0.75 17.73 69.39
CA ALA A 978 -0.39 17.78 70.29
C ALA A 978 -0.17 16.94 71.56
N ARG A 979 -0.83 17.36 72.65
CA ARG A 979 -0.69 16.73 73.96
C ARG A 979 -1.37 15.36 73.96
N GLY A 980 -0.60 14.32 74.27
CA GLY A 980 -1.10 12.94 74.39
C GLY A 980 -0.84 12.07 73.16
N SER A 981 -0.19 12.61 72.13
CA SER A 981 0.16 11.87 70.91
C SER A 981 1.25 10.83 71.18
N SER A 982 0.91 9.56 70.91
CA SER A 982 1.82 8.42 71.09
C SER A 982 2.79 8.28 69.92
N GLY A 983 3.93 7.62 70.17
CA GLY A 983 4.80 7.15 69.09
C GLY A 983 4.22 5.92 68.40
N GLY A 984 4.63 5.67 67.16
CA GLY A 984 4.26 4.48 66.40
C GLY A 984 5.08 3.25 66.80
N ASP A 985 4.54 2.07 66.56
CA ASP A 985 5.23 0.80 66.90
C ASP A 985 6.40 0.52 65.95
N GLY A 986 7.42 -0.19 66.44
CA GLY A 986 8.53 -0.68 65.63
C GLY A 986 8.11 -1.86 64.75
N GLY A 987 8.70 -1.96 63.56
CA GLY A 987 8.43 -3.03 62.61
C GLY A 987 9.01 -4.38 63.03
N VAL A 988 8.40 -5.47 62.59
CA VAL A 988 8.86 -6.83 62.87
C VAL A 988 10.11 -7.15 62.04
N GLY A 989 11.08 -7.85 62.62
CA GLY A 989 12.25 -8.35 61.90
C GLY A 989 11.92 -9.46 60.90
N GLY A 990 12.65 -9.50 59.79
CA GLY A 990 12.43 -10.42 58.69
C GLY A 990 12.77 -11.86 59.03
N TYR A 991 11.95 -12.78 58.52
CA TYR A 991 12.16 -14.22 58.66
C TYR A 991 13.36 -14.70 57.83
N ALA A 992 14.12 -15.66 58.35
CA ALA A 992 15.18 -16.32 57.60
C ALA A 992 15.01 -17.84 57.63
N SER A 993 15.08 -18.49 56.46
CA SER A 993 15.01 -19.94 56.36
C SER A 993 16.01 -20.50 55.38
N THR A 994 16.68 -21.59 55.78
CA THR A 994 17.48 -22.41 54.90
C THR A 994 17.15 -23.88 55.10
N VAL A 995 16.92 -24.58 53.98
CA VAL A 995 16.86 -26.05 53.97
C VAL A 995 18.22 -26.68 53.63
N GLY A 996 19.23 -25.86 53.35
CA GLY A 996 20.61 -26.28 53.05
C GLY A 996 21.51 -26.38 54.28
N THR A 997 22.82 -26.25 54.06
CA THR A 997 23.87 -26.30 55.11
C THR A 997 24.43 -24.93 55.49
N GLY A 998 23.91 -23.86 54.89
CA GLY A 998 24.27 -22.49 55.26
C GLY A 998 23.55 -21.99 56.52
N THR A 999 23.67 -20.69 56.79
CA THR A 999 23.09 -20.07 57.99
C THR A 999 21.75 -19.40 57.70
N ALA A 1000 20.86 -19.37 58.70
CA ALA A 1000 19.67 -18.54 58.72
C ALA A 1000 19.80 -17.49 59.82
N SER A 1001 19.97 -16.23 59.44
CA SER A 1001 20.03 -15.09 60.35
C SER A 1001 18.79 -14.25 60.17
N ALA A 1002 17.86 -14.31 61.12
CA ALA A 1002 16.67 -13.48 61.07
C ALA A 1002 16.99 -12.03 61.46
N GLY A 1003 16.15 -11.10 61.01
CA GLY A 1003 16.34 -9.68 61.26
C GLY A 1003 15.86 -9.25 62.64
N ASP A 1004 16.48 -8.21 63.19
CA ASP A 1004 16.05 -7.59 64.44
C ASP A 1004 14.76 -6.78 64.26
N GLY A 1005 13.98 -6.66 65.32
CA GLY A 1005 12.81 -5.78 65.38
C GLY A 1005 13.19 -4.31 65.50
N GLY A 1006 12.38 -3.44 64.90
CA GLY A 1006 12.58 -2.00 64.91
C GLY A 1006 12.27 -1.36 66.25
N ARG A 1007 12.85 -0.18 66.51
CA ARG A 1007 12.55 0.59 67.73
C ARG A 1007 11.18 1.28 67.62
N GLY A 1008 10.40 1.31 68.71
CA GLY A 1008 9.19 2.13 68.79
C GLY A 1008 9.48 3.63 68.86
N GLY A 1009 8.59 4.44 68.30
CA GLY A 1009 8.70 5.90 68.28
C GLY A 1009 8.44 6.56 69.64
N ASN A 1010 8.93 7.78 69.82
CA ASN A 1010 8.74 8.55 71.05
C ASN A 1010 7.34 9.17 71.13
N GLY A 1011 6.77 9.25 72.33
CA GLY A 1011 5.58 10.07 72.61
C GLY A 1011 5.95 11.52 72.95
N THR A 1012 4.98 12.44 72.89
CA THR A 1012 5.26 13.89 73.01
C THR A 1012 5.23 14.47 74.41
N THR A 1013 4.70 13.71 75.38
CA THR A 1013 4.67 14.11 76.80
C THR A 1013 4.71 12.88 77.71
N GLN A 1014 4.99 13.06 79.00
CA GLN A 1014 5.05 12.00 80.02
C GLN A 1014 3.76 11.16 80.17
N PHE A 1015 2.62 11.63 79.62
CA PHE A 1015 1.33 10.92 79.67
C PHE A 1015 0.99 10.14 78.40
N ALA A 1016 1.66 10.44 77.28
CA ALA A 1016 1.53 9.69 76.04
C ALA A 1016 2.39 8.41 76.13
N SER A 1017 1.96 7.31 75.51
CA SER A 1017 2.79 6.12 75.40
C SER A 1017 3.81 6.30 74.26
N GLY A 1018 5.05 5.87 74.49
CA GLY A 1018 5.94 5.52 73.39
C GLY A 1018 5.43 4.28 72.68
N GLY A 1019 5.81 4.10 71.42
CA GLY A 1019 5.47 2.90 70.65
C GLY A 1019 6.15 1.66 71.22
N ALA A 1020 5.55 0.49 70.98
CA ALA A 1020 6.14 -0.80 71.29
C ALA A 1020 7.37 -1.06 70.40
N GLY A 1021 8.33 -1.83 70.92
CA GLY A 1021 9.40 -2.39 70.10
C GLY A 1021 8.86 -3.50 69.19
N GLY A 1022 9.35 -3.58 67.95
CA GLY A 1022 8.98 -4.63 67.02
C GLY A 1022 9.53 -5.99 67.44
N ALA A 1023 8.83 -7.08 67.15
CA ALA A 1023 9.35 -8.42 67.41
C ALA A 1023 10.55 -8.73 66.50
N GLY A 1024 11.52 -9.51 67.00
CA GLY A 1024 12.59 -10.08 66.17
C GLY A 1024 12.07 -11.19 65.25
N GLY A 1025 12.70 -11.36 64.09
CA GLY A 1025 12.32 -12.39 63.13
C GLY A 1025 12.71 -13.80 63.60
N ASN A 1026 11.96 -14.81 63.15
CA ASN A 1026 12.33 -16.21 63.41
C ASN A 1026 13.35 -16.71 62.39
N ALA A 1027 14.25 -17.58 62.84
CA ALA A 1027 15.21 -18.28 62.00
C ALA A 1027 14.89 -19.78 61.97
N HIS A 1028 14.90 -20.37 60.78
CA HIS A 1028 14.71 -21.80 60.58
C HIS A 1028 15.89 -22.40 59.81
N ALA A 1029 16.48 -23.45 60.37
CA ALA A 1029 17.58 -24.17 59.72
C ALA A 1029 17.35 -25.69 59.83
N SER A 1030 17.64 -26.43 58.76
CA SER A 1030 17.52 -27.89 58.75
C SER A 1030 18.41 -28.54 59.82
N ALA A 1031 17.88 -29.61 60.44
CA ALA A 1031 18.61 -30.43 61.39
C ALA A 1031 19.92 -30.96 60.76
N GLY A 1032 21.06 -30.61 61.34
CA GLY A 1032 22.39 -30.98 60.84
C GLY A 1032 23.20 -29.83 60.21
N SER A 1033 22.65 -28.61 60.12
CA SER A 1033 23.43 -27.43 59.73
C SER A 1033 24.53 -27.12 60.79
N PRO A 1034 25.78 -26.83 60.39
CA PRO A 1034 26.92 -26.66 61.31
C PRO A 1034 26.87 -25.39 62.16
N ILE A 1035 25.99 -24.43 61.84
CA ILE A 1035 25.82 -23.16 62.57
C ILE A 1035 24.33 -23.04 62.92
N PRO A 1036 23.96 -22.95 64.22
CA PRO A 1036 22.59 -22.68 64.63
C PRO A 1036 22.13 -21.35 64.04
N GLY A 1037 20.92 -21.30 63.48
CA GLY A 1037 20.33 -20.04 63.04
C GLY A 1037 20.25 -19.01 64.18
N GLY A 1038 20.22 -17.73 63.84
CA GLY A 1038 20.10 -16.63 64.81
C GLY A 1038 18.71 -16.01 64.73
N GLY A 1039 17.91 -16.16 65.79
CA GLY A 1039 16.66 -15.40 65.93
C GLY A 1039 16.97 -13.92 66.14
N GLY A 1040 16.16 -13.05 65.54
CA GLY A 1040 16.33 -11.61 65.66
C GLY A 1040 16.06 -11.12 67.08
N LYS A 1041 16.71 -10.03 67.47
CA LYS A 1041 16.42 -9.35 68.75
C LYS A 1041 15.12 -8.57 68.67
N GLY A 1042 14.38 -8.55 69.77
CA GLY A 1042 13.26 -7.63 69.92
C GLY A 1042 13.72 -6.17 69.93
N GLY A 1043 12.94 -5.29 69.32
CA GLY A 1043 13.17 -3.86 69.32
C GLY A 1043 12.94 -3.24 70.69
N SER A 1044 13.57 -2.08 70.93
CA SER A 1044 13.35 -1.27 72.13
C SER A 1044 12.11 -0.38 71.98
N PRO A 1045 11.40 -0.01 73.07
CA PRO A 1045 10.29 0.92 73.01
C PRO A 1045 10.77 2.37 72.85
N GLY A 1046 9.83 3.27 72.56
CA GLY A 1046 10.06 4.71 72.59
C GLY A 1046 10.54 5.19 73.96
N LEU A 1047 11.47 6.15 73.97
CA LEU A 1047 12.22 6.59 75.17
C LEU A 1047 11.59 7.80 75.89
N MET A 1048 10.65 8.51 75.25
CA MET A 1048 9.90 9.62 75.86
C MET A 1048 8.41 9.29 75.98
N GLY A 1049 7.84 9.53 77.17
CA GLY A 1049 6.46 9.17 77.53
C GLY A 1049 6.38 8.01 78.54
N LYS A 1050 5.27 7.27 78.55
CA LYS A 1050 5.21 5.93 79.15
C LYS A 1050 5.81 4.94 78.16
N ASN A 1051 6.92 4.28 78.50
CA ASN A 1051 7.55 3.31 77.60
C ASN A 1051 6.54 2.23 77.19
N GLY A 1052 6.49 1.93 75.89
CA GLY A 1052 5.85 0.73 75.39
C GLY A 1052 6.58 -0.55 75.87
N PRO A 1053 6.02 -1.73 75.60
CA PRO A 1053 6.73 -2.98 75.82
C PRO A 1053 7.90 -3.15 74.83
N ASP A 1054 8.97 -3.80 75.26
CA ASP A 1054 10.00 -4.34 74.36
C ASP A 1054 9.37 -5.37 73.42
N GLY A 1055 9.92 -5.47 72.20
CA GLY A 1055 9.58 -6.55 71.30
C GLY A 1055 10.07 -7.90 71.81
N SER A 1056 9.38 -8.98 71.45
CA SER A 1056 9.87 -10.34 71.74
C SER A 1056 11.06 -10.70 70.85
N ASP A 1057 12.05 -11.40 71.39
CA ASP A 1057 13.10 -12.05 70.60
C ASP A 1057 12.49 -13.15 69.70
N GLY A 1058 13.03 -13.29 68.49
CA GLY A 1058 12.66 -14.32 67.54
C GLY A 1058 13.17 -15.70 67.95
N THR A 1059 12.45 -16.74 67.53
CA THR A 1059 12.81 -18.13 67.85
C THR A 1059 13.72 -18.74 66.79
N VAL A 1060 14.53 -19.71 67.20
CA VAL A 1060 15.33 -20.56 66.31
C VAL A 1060 14.68 -21.93 66.28
N VAL A 1061 14.33 -22.41 65.09
CA VAL A 1061 13.71 -23.72 64.86
C VAL A 1061 14.66 -24.60 64.07
#